data_AF-A0A0B6ZZ52-F1
#
_entry.id   AF-A0A0B6ZZ52-F1
#
_cell.length_a   1.000
_cell.length_b   1.000
_cell.length_c   1.000
_cell.angle_alpha   90.00
_cell.angle_beta   90.00
_cell.angle_gamma   90.00
#
_symmetry.space_group_name_H-M   'P 1'
#
loop_
_entity.id
_entity.type
_entity.pdbx_description
1 polymer ?
#
loop_
_entity_poly.entity_id
_entity_poly.type
_entity_poly.pdbx_seq_one_letter_code
_entity_poly.pdbx_strand_id
1 'polypeptide(L)'
;MSGVKVDVQWSPIDDDIFVTYGTAINLYHTKDRDGILEISDGKISSDNSKIVQLATNSELQFMKCVAWCPRLEPKNVFAVAQANGRISIIGFGNQRNEDLVGKEFNVRFNRQCNHLAWNPLETNLLAQGLERSRSEPCVLIWDVMSSQGTDTADRTRHSFSEGPITKPYAELGSGETVASFAWFPSDPKTCVAGMASRHLRVYDLRDVNKPRMEAHHKCVSGICIERFDNFRLASYTESQVAIWDLRSFDRPINIITENKNVMKLSWCPTKLGVLSVLSKDSSSVRLHDIRHSLFGSDEIEQASIERNIQPFGKTHLSSYAWHPRHENRLIGVLPNGGLRDMTMFERIPMQWSANLKLMMTLNKDQIKYIEKTEESDDISNLMTKRISLNYGLQAHDMTENLKAIENEPHLQGLWRWICNIRTLIASQAVSNSRLRFSPATGIITLLNLDNEDGNLNSEPVAVHWRASEGAKYSKRTHYRSNERTMSLQLCGWIPDLPSENFEEFINSLVQAGDPERASAIALFYLHIKRALEILSNCAMSAEQEGKPNLQAVAMALSGFTEDKNALWRRTCGTLRYQLENPYLRAIFAFLACDEDNFEDVLNEEDMSVEDRIAFALNYLPDAKLKLYLSKLTAELTKSGDLDGILLTGMSNEGIDLLENYVNHTSDVQTAAIVTVFSMSNAIMKDTRVIEWIEAYRDLLDRWRFWNKRAQFDIVRQSLIQDHRVAPHVHVSCNFCGKPVSANVSLLGRARSLITSPFSRGPQNRPKVTCCPNCRKALPRCAICLTHMGTASGSGSETGSGAKLTPFQEWFTWCQTCRHGGHAGHITQWFQEHNECPVTGCTCKCVSQDAVARRLSQAEDIRGDEVAIL
;
A
#
# COMPACT_ATOMS: atom_id res chain seq x y z
N MET A 1 -26.41 -6.42 55.27
CA MET A 1 -25.16 -5.65 55.49
C MET A 1 -24.71 -5.11 54.15
N SER A 2 -24.83 -3.80 53.90
CA SER A 2 -24.30 -3.22 52.66
C SER A 2 -22.77 -3.33 52.69
N GLY A 3 -22.19 -4.08 51.77
CA GLY A 3 -20.73 -4.19 51.65
C GLY A 3 -20.08 -2.81 51.54
N VAL A 4 -18.92 -2.64 52.16
CA VAL A 4 -18.13 -1.40 52.09
C VAL A 4 -17.80 -1.13 50.62
N LYS A 5 -18.24 0.01 50.08
CA LYS A 5 -17.89 0.46 48.73
C LYS A 5 -16.48 1.06 48.79
N VAL A 6 -15.51 0.38 48.16
CA VAL A 6 -14.14 0.88 48.02
C VAL A 6 -14.00 1.51 46.63
N ASP A 7 -13.59 2.77 46.59
CA ASP A 7 -13.33 3.50 45.35
C ASP A 7 -11.84 3.81 45.19
N VAL A 8 -11.43 4.18 43.97
CA VAL A 8 -10.04 4.45 43.59
C VAL A 8 -9.95 5.73 42.77
N GLN A 9 -8.89 6.50 43.03
CA GLN A 9 -8.58 7.73 42.32
C GLN A 9 -7.07 7.86 42.11
N TRP A 10 -6.65 8.18 40.88
CA TRP A 10 -5.25 8.52 40.58
C TRP A 10 -4.89 9.92 41.09
N SER A 11 -3.61 10.11 41.42
CA SER A 11 -3.09 11.44 41.70
C SER A 11 -3.30 12.33 40.46
N PRO A 12 -3.82 13.55 40.63
CA PRO A 12 -3.93 14.51 39.53
C PRO A 12 -2.56 14.99 39.04
N ILE A 13 -1.50 14.81 39.82
CA ILE A 13 -0.16 15.39 39.59
C ILE A 13 0.85 14.31 39.27
N ASP A 14 1.03 13.33 40.16
CA ASP A 14 2.03 12.28 40.01
C ASP A 14 1.46 11.10 39.22
N ASP A 15 2.25 10.52 38.32
CA ASP A 15 1.79 9.41 37.46
C ASP A 15 1.78 8.05 38.19
N ASP A 16 2.60 7.89 39.23
CA ASP A 16 2.75 6.59 39.90
C ASP A 16 1.95 6.45 41.19
N ILE A 17 1.21 7.48 41.60
CA ILE A 17 0.54 7.50 42.91
C ILE A 17 -0.97 7.45 42.72
N PHE A 18 -1.64 6.61 43.51
CA PHE A 18 -3.10 6.57 43.57
C PHE A 18 -3.58 6.29 44.99
N VAL A 19 -4.86 6.51 45.23
CA VAL A 19 -5.50 6.34 46.54
C VAL A 19 -6.69 5.40 46.41
N THR A 20 -6.93 4.60 47.44
CA THR A 20 -8.24 3.96 47.65
C THR A 20 -8.92 4.50 48.89
N TYR A 21 -10.23 4.63 48.83
CA TYR A 21 -11.02 5.12 49.97
C TYR A 21 -12.30 4.31 50.16
N GLY A 22 -12.61 4.05 51.43
CA GLY A 22 -13.78 3.30 51.88
C GLY A 22 -13.98 3.52 53.38
N THR A 23 -13.53 2.57 54.19
CA THR A 23 -13.44 2.73 55.66
C THR A 23 -12.21 3.53 56.10
N ALA A 24 -11.14 3.48 55.31
CA ALA A 24 -9.90 4.22 55.50
C ALA A 24 -9.43 4.76 54.15
N ILE A 25 -8.54 5.74 54.16
CA ILE A 25 -7.88 6.28 52.98
C ILE A 25 -6.47 5.69 52.92
N ASN A 26 -6.18 4.93 51.87
CA ASN A 26 -4.91 4.24 51.67
C ASN A 26 -4.20 4.80 50.43
N LEU A 27 -2.97 5.28 50.61
CA LEU A 27 -2.12 5.81 49.55
C LEU A 27 -1.21 4.70 49.02
N TYR A 28 -1.12 4.57 47.69
CA TYR A 28 -0.32 3.55 47.01
C TYR A 28 0.60 4.17 45.95
N HIS A 29 1.65 3.43 45.60
CA HIS A 29 2.62 3.74 44.56
C HIS A 29 2.78 2.56 43.60
N THR A 30 2.79 2.80 42.30
CA THR A 30 3.11 1.82 41.25
C THR A 30 4.57 1.94 40.84
N LYS A 31 5.33 0.84 40.84
CA LYS A 31 6.69 0.84 40.29
C LYS A 31 6.67 0.62 38.77
N ASP A 32 7.48 1.40 38.07
CA ASP A 32 7.48 1.51 36.62
C ASP A 32 8.03 0.27 35.88
N ARG A 33 7.62 0.15 34.62
CA ARG A 33 7.80 -1.00 33.72
C ARG A 33 9.15 -0.93 32.99
N ASP A 34 10.25 -1.24 33.67
CA ASP A 34 11.53 -1.53 32.98
C ASP A 34 11.43 -2.91 32.32
N GLY A 35 10.98 -2.91 31.06
CA GLY A 35 10.91 -4.10 30.24
C GLY A 35 10.59 -3.72 28.81
N ILE A 36 11.64 -3.45 28.02
CA ILE A 36 11.63 -3.66 26.58
C ILE A 36 10.93 -5.00 26.34
N LEU A 37 9.82 -4.99 25.61
CA LEU A 37 9.13 -6.20 25.18
C LEU A 37 10.03 -6.89 24.15
N GLU A 38 11.01 -7.66 24.60
CA GLU A 38 11.58 -8.72 23.78
C GLU A 38 10.50 -9.78 23.60
N ILE A 39 10.01 -9.89 22.37
CA ILE A 39 9.16 -10.98 21.93
C ILE A 39 10.07 -12.22 21.88
N SER A 40 10.17 -12.90 23.00
CA SER A 40 10.70 -14.27 23.07
C SER A 40 9.53 -15.23 23.28
N ASP A 41 9.62 -16.37 22.61
CA ASP A 41 8.54 -17.30 22.30
C ASP A 41 7.52 -17.56 23.41
N GLY A 42 6.25 -17.32 23.06
CA GLY A 42 5.18 -18.28 23.35
C GLY A 42 4.95 -18.68 24.81
N LYS A 43 4.92 -17.72 25.75
CA LYS A 43 4.17 -17.82 27.02
C LYS A 43 4.07 -16.44 27.68
N ILE A 44 2.91 -15.80 27.55
CA ILE A 44 2.61 -14.50 28.19
C ILE A 44 2.44 -14.74 29.70
N SER A 45 3.49 -14.51 30.48
CA SER A 45 3.36 -14.30 31.93
C SER A 45 3.10 -12.82 32.18
N SER A 46 1.83 -12.46 32.33
CA SER A 46 1.39 -11.10 32.65
C SER A 46 1.26 -10.93 34.16
N ASP A 47 2.36 -10.77 34.89
CA ASP A 47 2.29 -10.41 36.32
C ASP A 47 3.55 -9.67 36.76
N ASN A 48 3.37 -8.37 37.08
CA ASN A 48 3.87 -7.71 38.30
C ASN A 48 3.93 -6.18 38.14
N SER A 49 2.78 -5.50 38.11
CA SER A 49 2.72 -4.15 38.67
C SER A 49 2.90 -4.27 40.18
N LYS A 50 4.11 -4.03 40.70
CA LYS A 50 4.36 -4.08 42.16
C LYS A 50 3.76 -2.84 42.81
N ILE A 51 2.47 -2.90 43.09
CA ILE A 51 1.73 -1.88 43.86
C ILE A 51 2.23 -1.93 45.31
N VAL A 52 2.72 -0.79 45.83
CA VAL A 52 3.23 -0.65 47.19
C VAL A 52 2.34 0.32 47.96
N GLN A 53 1.89 -0.06 49.16
CA GLN A 53 1.14 0.84 50.05
C GLN A 53 2.11 1.76 50.80
N LEU A 54 1.88 3.07 50.72
CA LEU A 54 2.72 4.10 51.34
C LEU A 54 2.21 4.54 52.71
N ALA A 55 0.90 4.78 52.84
CA ALA A 55 0.31 5.33 54.06
C ALA A 55 -1.19 4.98 54.18
N THR A 56 -1.71 5.05 55.41
CA THR A 56 -3.13 4.83 55.73
C THR A 56 -3.60 5.85 56.75
N ASN A 57 -4.76 6.46 56.51
CA ASN A 57 -5.48 7.28 57.49
C ASN A 57 -6.86 6.68 57.76
N SER A 58 -7.13 6.38 59.03
CA SER A 58 -8.39 5.81 59.53
C SER A 58 -9.04 6.67 60.63
N GLU A 59 -8.61 7.93 60.80
CA GLU A 59 -9.07 8.79 61.89
C GLU A 59 -10.49 9.30 61.66
N LEU A 60 -10.90 9.46 60.40
CA LEU A 60 -12.22 9.93 60.02
C LEU A 60 -13.21 8.77 59.89
N GLN A 61 -14.15 8.69 60.84
CA GLN A 61 -15.26 7.73 60.78
C GLN A 61 -16.38 8.24 59.85
N PHE A 62 -17.08 7.32 59.19
CA PHE A 62 -18.26 7.60 58.34
C PHE A 62 -18.01 8.56 57.15
N MET A 63 -16.88 8.37 56.45
CA MET A 63 -16.59 9.08 55.20
C MET A 63 -17.61 8.77 54.12
N LYS A 64 -18.13 9.80 53.44
CA LYS A 64 -19.09 9.65 52.33
C LYS A 64 -18.46 9.94 50.97
N CYS A 65 -17.72 11.03 50.88
CA CYS A 65 -17.08 11.47 49.63
C CYS A 65 -15.66 11.95 49.92
N VAL A 66 -14.74 11.67 49.00
CA VAL A 66 -13.35 12.10 49.06
C VAL A 66 -13.00 12.77 47.74
N ALA A 67 -12.29 13.89 47.79
CA ALA A 67 -11.77 14.58 46.61
C ALA A 67 -10.29 14.92 46.81
N TRP A 68 -9.44 14.47 45.88
CA TRP A 68 -8.02 14.82 45.86
C TRP A 68 -7.80 16.24 45.33
N CYS A 69 -7.02 17.03 46.06
CA CYS A 69 -6.50 18.34 45.66
C CYS A 69 -5.56 18.27 44.43
N PRO A 70 -5.93 18.86 43.26
CA PRO A 70 -5.05 19.02 42.08
C PRO A 70 -3.90 20.04 42.19
N ARG A 71 -3.50 20.51 43.38
CA ARG A 71 -2.36 21.45 43.52
C ARG A 71 -1.02 20.75 43.52
N LEU A 72 -0.07 21.27 42.75
CA LEU A 72 1.33 20.84 42.75
C LEU A 72 1.93 20.81 44.17
N GLU A 73 1.66 21.84 44.96
CA GLU A 73 1.98 21.90 46.38
C GLU A 73 0.84 22.57 47.18
N PRO A 74 0.46 22.05 48.34
CA PRO A 74 0.96 20.81 48.96
C PRO A 74 0.44 19.52 48.31
N LYS A 75 1.32 18.52 48.13
CA LYS A 75 0.96 17.19 47.61
C LYS A 75 0.11 16.36 48.59
N ASN A 76 -0.61 15.38 48.05
CA ASN A 76 -1.39 14.39 48.81
C ASN A 76 -2.37 14.99 49.83
N VAL A 77 -3.03 16.09 49.47
CA VAL A 77 -4.10 16.72 50.26
C VAL A 77 -5.46 16.27 49.74
N PHE A 78 -6.36 15.95 50.67
CA PHE A 78 -7.68 15.40 50.39
C PHE A 78 -8.75 16.19 51.16
N ALA A 79 -9.84 16.52 50.48
CA ALA A 79 -11.06 16.97 51.12
C ALA A 79 -11.93 15.75 51.41
N VAL A 80 -12.37 15.58 52.65
CA VAL A 80 -13.21 14.45 53.08
C VAL A 80 -14.51 14.98 53.65
N ALA A 81 -15.62 14.56 53.04
CA ALA A 81 -16.95 14.90 53.52
C ALA A 81 -17.52 13.78 54.41
N GLN A 82 -17.98 14.16 55.59
CA GLN A 82 -18.60 13.28 56.57
C GLN A 82 -20.13 13.19 56.36
N ALA A 83 -20.77 12.21 56.99
CA ALA A 83 -22.22 12.00 56.89
C ALA A 83 -23.08 13.18 57.38
N ASN A 84 -22.54 14.05 58.24
CA ASN A 84 -23.21 15.26 58.74
C ASN A 84 -23.05 16.48 57.80
N GLY A 85 -22.30 16.37 56.71
CA GLY A 85 -22.06 17.47 55.77
C GLY A 85 -20.84 18.35 56.10
N ARG A 86 -20.10 18.06 57.17
CA ARG A 86 -18.81 18.69 57.47
C ARG A 86 -17.75 18.21 56.49
N ILE A 87 -16.92 19.13 56.02
CA ILE A 87 -15.74 18.83 55.21
C ILE A 87 -14.50 19.06 56.06
N SER A 88 -13.62 18.08 56.15
CA SER A 88 -12.30 18.21 56.77
C SER A 88 -11.22 18.03 55.70
N ILE A 89 -10.20 18.89 55.73
CA ILE A 89 -9.04 18.77 54.84
C ILE A 89 -7.94 17.98 55.55
N ILE A 90 -7.54 16.85 54.97
CA ILE A 90 -6.47 15.99 55.48
C ILE A 90 -5.29 15.97 54.49
N GLY A 91 -4.10 15.62 54.95
CA GLY A 91 -2.93 15.47 54.08
C GLY A 91 -2.05 14.30 54.49
N PHE A 92 -1.35 13.70 53.53
CA PHE A 92 -0.31 12.70 53.77
C PHE A 92 1.07 13.30 53.49
N GLY A 93 1.86 13.58 54.53
CA GLY A 93 3.23 14.07 54.38
C GLY A 93 3.82 14.60 55.69
N ASN A 94 5.15 14.53 55.83
CA ASN A 94 5.89 15.03 56.99
C ASN A 94 6.09 16.56 56.99
N GLN A 95 5.75 17.24 55.90
CA GLN A 95 5.74 18.70 55.87
C GLN A 95 4.43 19.18 56.50
N ARG A 96 4.52 19.78 57.69
CA ARG A 96 3.39 20.48 58.31
C ARG A 96 2.94 21.62 57.40
N ASN A 97 1.99 21.34 56.52
CA ASN A 97 1.29 22.34 55.73
C ASN A 97 0.22 22.99 56.63
N GLU A 98 0.67 23.85 57.55
CA GLU A 98 -0.16 24.46 58.59
C GLU A 98 -1.31 25.33 58.03
N ASP A 99 -1.27 25.73 56.76
CA ASP A 99 -2.25 26.64 56.16
C ASP A 99 -3.53 25.98 55.61
N LEU A 100 -3.52 24.67 55.31
CA LEU A 100 -4.63 23.97 54.64
C LEU A 100 -5.10 22.72 55.36
N VAL A 101 -4.16 21.91 55.85
CA VAL A 101 -4.47 20.64 56.52
C VAL A 101 -5.03 20.95 57.92
N GLY A 102 -6.17 20.36 58.25
CA GLY A 102 -6.89 20.64 59.50
C GLY A 102 -7.96 21.72 59.40
N LYS A 103 -8.10 22.42 58.26
CA LYS A 103 -9.25 23.31 58.01
C LYS A 103 -10.54 22.50 57.89
N GLU A 104 -11.62 23.09 58.40
CA GLU A 104 -12.94 22.50 58.39
C GLU A 104 -13.99 23.47 57.88
N PHE A 105 -14.89 22.96 57.05
CA PHE A 105 -16.00 23.73 56.49
C PHE A 105 -17.30 23.14 57.00
N ASN A 106 -18.06 23.98 57.72
CA ASN A 106 -19.31 23.59 58.36
C ASN A 106 -20.49 24.18 57.59
N VAL A 107 -21.50 23.34 57.37
CA VAL A 107 -22.78 23.75 56.77
C VAL A 107 -23.73 24.26 57.87
N ARG A 108 -24.62 25.21 57.52
CA ARG A 108 -25.60 25.78 58.47
C ARG A 108 -26.53 24.73 59.10
N PHE A 109 -26.86 23.69 58.34
CA PHE A 109 -27.72 22.59 58.76
C PHE A 109 -27.06 21.27 58.41
N ASN A 110 -26.87 20.41 59.42
CA ASN A 110 -26.27 19.08 59.23
C ASN A 110 -27.13 18.26 58.27
N ARG A 111 -26.52 17.86 57.14
CA ARG A 111 -27.16 17.06 56.09
C ARG A 111 -26.10 16.32 55.29
N GLN A 112 -26.47 15.19 54.71
CA GLN A 112 -25.50 14.33 54.04
C GLN A 112 -24.91 15.01 52.80
N CYS A 113 -23.59 14.88 52.64
CA CYS A 113 -22.88 15.20 51.40
C CYS A 113 -22.96 14.01 50.44
N ASN A 114 -23.52 14.24 49.25
CA ASN A 114 -23.66 13.24 48.20
C ASN A 114 -22.50 13.27 47.20
N HIS A 115 -21.89 14.44 46.99
CA HIS A 115 -20.82 14.61 46.03
C HIS A 115 -19.82 15.67 46.49
N LEU A 116 -18.54 15.43 46.24
CA LEU A 116 -17.46 16.37 46.52
C LEU A 116 -16.52 16.41 45.31
N ALA A 117 -16.25 17.61 44.78
CA ALA A 117 -15.40 17.75 43.60
C ALA A 117 -14.55 19.03 43.68
N TRP A 118 -13.25 18.85 43.58
CA TRP A 118 -12.31 19.97 43.47
C TRP A 118 -12.26 20.50 42.05
N ASN A 119 -12.12 21.81 41.88
CA ASN A 119 -11.99 22.40 40.56
C ASN A 119 -10.60 22.09 39.98
N PRO A 120 -10.52 21.50 38.77
CA PRO A 120 -9.25 21.06 38.19
C PRO A 120 -8.36 22.23 37.72
N LEU A 121 -8.93 23.40 37.45
CA LEU A 121 -8.23 24.57 36.94
C LEU A 121 -8.01 25.62 38.05
N GLU A 122 -9.09 26.04 38.72
CA GLU A 122 -9.04 26.96 39.86
C GLU A 122 -8.98 26.20 41.17
N THR A 123 -7.78 25.78 41.53
CA THR A 123 -7.51 24.94 42.70
C THR A 123 -8.04 25.48 44.05
N ASN A 124 -8.34 26.76 44.19
CA ASN A 124 -8.94 27.26 45.43
C ASN A 124 -10.42 26.86 45.61
N LEU A 125 -11.12 26.42 44.56
CA LEU A 125 -12.56 26.15 44.59
C LEU A 125 -12.89 24.67 44.83
N LEU A 126 -13.76 24.42 45.81
CA LEU A 126 -14.27 23.10 46.16
C LEU A 126 -15.80 23.06 46.12
N ALA A 127 -16.38 22.19 45.29
CA ALA A 127 -17.82 21.99 45.21
C ALA A 127 -18.30 20.90 46.16
N GLN A 128 -19.38 21.19 46.88
CA GLN A 128 -20.08 20.28 47.76
C GLN A 128 -21.54 20.15 47.33
N GLY A 129 -21.97 18.93 47.02
CA GLY A 129 -23.37 18.58 46.74
C GLY A 129 -24.03 17.95 47.96
N LEU A 130 -25.13 18.53 48.42
CA LEU A 130 -25.83 18.17 49.66
C LEU A 130 -27.23 17.61 49.37
N GLU A 131 -27.75 16.88 50.36
CA GLU A 131 -29.13 16.42 50.36
C GLU A 131 -30.13 17.58 50.57
N ARG A 132 -31.38 17.37 50.15
CA ARG A 132 -32.44 18.38 50.18
C ARG A 132 -32.67 18.91 51.60
N SER A 133 -32.68 20.23 51.74
CA SER A 133 -33.20 20.94 52.90
C SER A 133 -34.26 21.96 52.46
N ARG A 134 -35.18 22.32 53.36
CA ARG A 134 -36.26 23.28 53.06
C ARG A 134 -35.64 24.65 52.78
N SER A 135 -35.84 25.18 51.57
CA SER A 135 -35.39 26.50 51.09
C SER A 135 -33.88 26.82 51.12
N GLU A 136 -33.02 25.85 51.45
CA GLU A 136 -31.58 26.06 51.47
C GLU A 136 -30.92 25.62 50.14
N PRO A 137 -29.83 26.27 49.71
CA PRO A 137 -29.04 25.86 48.54
C PRO A 137 -28.40 24.49 48.79
N CYS A 138 -28.42 23.61 47.79
CA CYS A 138 -27.91 22.24 47.93
C CYS A 138 -26.58 22.00 47.20
N VAL A 139 -26.11 22.94 46.37
CA VAL A 139 -24.73 22.97 45.88
C VAL A 139 -24.04 24.17 46.53
N LEU A 140 -22.95 23.92 47.27
CA LEU A 140 -22.12 24.96 47.87
C LEU A 140 -20.73 24.93 47.23
N ILE A 141 -20.25 26.08 46.79
CA ILE A 141 -18.87 26.25 46.33
C ILE A 141 -18.09 26.95 47.43
N TRP A 142 -17.01 26.33 47.88
CA TRP A 142 -16.11 26.83 48.92
C TRP A 142 -14.84 27.38 48.29
N ASP A 143 -14.36 28.51 48.79
CA ASP A 143 -12.99 28.96 48.54
C ASP A 143 -12.12 28.51 49.73
N VAL A 144 -11.26 27.51 49.50
CA VAL A 144 -10.43 26.88 50.54
C VAL A 144 -9.27 27.79 50.98
N MET A 145 -8.91 28.77 50.14
CA MET A 145 -7.83 29.72 50.40
C MET A 145 -8.32 31.02 51.01
N SER A 146 -9.62 31.33 50.91
CA SER A 146 -10.19 32.51 51.53
C SER A 146 -9.94 32.50 53.03
N SER A 147 -9.09 33.41 53.48
CA SER A 147 -8.81 33.69 54.90
C SER A 147 -9.93 34.53 55.53
N GLN A 148 -11.13 34.55 54.95
CA GLN A 148 -12.25 35.29 55.52
C GLN A 148 -12.68 34.64 56.82
N GLY A 149 -12.13 35.20 57.89
CA GLY A 149 -12.78 35.44 59.15
C GLY A 149 -13.46 34.23 59.76
N THR A 150 -12.89 33.75 60.84
CA THR A 150 -13.60 33.71 62.11
C THR A 150 -14.30 35.06 62.40
N ASP A 151 -15.26 35.47 61.55
CA ASP A 151 -16.20 36.52 61.90
C ASP A 151 -17.17 35.85 62.86
N THR A 152 -16.90 36.08 64.13
CA THR A 152 -17.85 35.92 65.23
C THR A 152 -18.99 36.91 65.00
N ALA A 153 -19.84 36.65 64.01
CA ALA A 153 -21.07 37.40 63.76
C ALA A 153 -22.26 36.46 63.97
N ASP A 154 -22.97 36.72 65.06
CA ASP A 154 -24.24 36.17 65.52
C ASP A 154 -24.36 34.64 65.63
N ARG A 155 -24.12 34.17 66.86
CA ARG A 155 -24.86 33.04 67.44
C ARG A 155 -26.37 33.35 67.40
N THR A 156 -26.99 33.22 66.24
CA THR A 156 -28.44 33.11 66.14
C THR A 156 -28.86 31.82 66.85
N ARG A 157 -29.89 31.91 67.69
CA ARG A 157 -30.38 30.88 68.62
C ARG A 157 -30.90 29.57 67.97
N HIS A 158 -30.56 29.29 66.71
CA HIS A 158 -31.06 28.15 65.93
C HIS A 158 -29.99 27.38 65.14
N SER A 159 -28.70 27.57 65.41
CA SER A 159 -27.65 26.74 64.81
C SER A 159 -27.45 25.44 65.60
N PHE A 160 -27.60 24.28 64.95
CA PHE A 160 -27.42 22.93 65.52
C PHE A 160 -26.04 22.32 65.20
N SER A 161 -25.10 23.09 64.64
CA SER A 161 -23.74 22.63 64.31
C SER A 161 -22.72 23.10 65.34
N GLU A 162 -21.92 22.19 65.90
CA GLU A 162 -20.74 22.51 66.72
C GLU A 162 -19.60 23.03 65.84
N GLY A 163 -19.43 24.35 65.75
CA GLY A 163 -18.30 25.00 65.08
C GLY A 163 -18.64 26.36 64.45
N PRO A 164 -17.63 27.19 64.08
CA PRO A 164 -17.85 28.42 63.33
C PRO A 164 -18.42 28.10 61.93
N ILE A 165 -19.45 28.84 61.52
CA ILE A 165 -20.09 28.69 60.20
C ILE A 165 -19.22 29.42 59.17
N THR A 166 -18.77 28.71 58.14
CA THR A 166 -18.03 29.28 57.00
C THR A 166 -19.02 29.78 55.94
N LYS A 167 -18.81 30.98 55.39
CA LYS A 167 -19.62 31.49 54.29
C LYS A 167 -19.15 30.91 52.94
N PRO A 168 -20.03 30.27 52.14
CA PRO A 168 -19.65 29.75 50.84
C PRO A 168 -19.38 30.88 49.82
N TYR A 169 -18.53 30.60 48.84
CA TYR A 169 -18.23 31.48 47.71
C TYR A 169 -19.45 31.63 46.77
N ALA A 170 -20.16 30.53 46.51
CA ALA A 170 -21.39 30.53 45.72
C ALA A 170 -22.37 29.47 46.23
N GLU A 171 -23.67 29.78 46.13
CA GLU A 171 -24.79 28.95 46.57
C GLU A 171 -25.70 28.68 45.36
N LEU A 172 -25.85 27.42 44.94
CA LEU A 172 -26.66 27.05 43.78
C LEU A 172 -27.75 26.02 44.16
N GLY A 173 -28.84 26.00 43.40
CA GLY A 173 -29.89 24.98 43.50
C GLY A 173 -30.67 25.02 44.82
N SER A 174 -31.52 26.03 45.00
CA SER A 174 -32.35 26.22 46.20
C SER A 174 -33.42 25.14 46.35
N GLY A 175 -33.38 24.38 47.46
CA GLY A 175 -34.46 23.47 47.88
C GLY A 175 -34.57 22.14 47.13
N GLU A 176 -33.57 21.79 46.30
CA GLU A 176 -33.56 20.59 45.45
C GLU A 176 -32.34 19.70 45.75
N THR A 177 -32.54 18.40 45.91
CA THR A 177 -31.42 17.46 46.17
C THR A 177 -30.45 17.40 44.99
N VAL A 178 -29.16 17.30 45.28
CA VAL A 178 -28.10 17.10 44.29
C VAL A 178 -27.72 15.64 44.26
N ALA A 179 -27.89 15.01 43.10
CA ALA A 179 -27.53 13.62 42.87
C ALA A 179 -26.07 13.49 42.39
N SER A 180 -25.61 14.41 41.54
CA SER A 180 -24.25 14.38 40.98
C SER A 180 -23.78 15.77 40.56
N PHE A 181 -22.46 15.94 40.45
CA PHE A 181 -21.83 17.21 40.12
C PHE A 181 -20.52 16.99 39.35
N ALA A 182 -20.25 17.78 38.31
CA ALA A 182 -18.96 17.76 37.61
C ALA A 182 -18.54 19.16 37.14
N TRP A 183 -17.23 19.45 37.21
CA TRP A 183 -16.61 20.65 36.65
C TRP A 183 -16.29 20.45 35.17
N PHE A 184 -16.44 21.51 34.37
CA PHE A 184 -15.92 21.47 33.00
C PHE A 184 -14.39 21.57 33.00
N PRO A 185 -13.68 20.72 32.23
CA PRO A 185 -12.23 20.71 32.20
C PRO A 185 -11.62 21.91 31.47
N SER A 186 -12.40 22.67 30.71
CA SER A 186 -11.96 23.79 29.88
C SER A 186 -12.32 25.18 30.40
N ASP A 187 -13.39 25.33 31.19
CA ASP A 187 -13.80 26.61 31.79
C ASP A 187 -14.01 26.44 33.31
N PRO A 188 -13.15 27.06 34.16
CA PRO A 188 -13.19 26.91 35.61
C PRO A 188 -14.47 27.45 36.25
N LYS A 189 -15.20 28.34 35.58
CA LYS A 189 -16.41 28.95 36.13
C LYS A 189 -17.68 28.21 35.74
N THR A 190 -17.58 27.11 34.99
CA THR A 190 -18.76 26.35 34.55
C THR A 190 -18.79 24.97 35.17
N CYS A 191 -19.99 24.54 35.56
CA CYS A 191 -20.21 23.20 36.12
C CYS A 191 -21.59 22.68 35.72
N VAL A 192 -21.77 21.36 35.87
CA VAL A 192 -23.04 20.68 35.63
C VAL A 192 -23.46 19.93 36.88
N ALA A 193 -24.73 20.05 37.25
CA ALA A 193 -25.32 19.38 38.41
C ALA A 193 -26.60 18.64 38.02
N GLY A 194 -26.70 17.40 38.52
CA GLY A 194 -27.92 16.60 38.44
C GLY A 194 -28.81 16.91 39.64
N MET A 195 -29.93 17.60 39.42
CA MET A 195 -30.80 18.11 40.48
C MET A 195 -32.20 17.48 40.47
N ALA A 196 -32.79 17.39 41.67
CA ALA A 196 -34.15 16.89 41.90
C ALA A 196 -34.49 15.56 41.21
N SER A 197 -33.49 14.70 41.00
CA SER A 197 -33.61 13.39 40.30
C SER A 197 -34.14 13.44 38.86
N ARG A 198 -34.26 14.61 38.23
CA ARG A 198 -34.90 14.75 36.91
C ARG A 198 -34.42 15.93 36.04
N HIS A 199 -33.47 16.73 36.52
CA HIS A 199 -32.93 17.89 35.80
C HIS A 199 -31.41 17.81 35.74
N LEU A 200 -30.83 18.01 34.55
CA LEU A 200 -29.41 18.35 34.40
C LEU A 200 -29.32 19.85 34.18
N ARG A 201 -28.65 20.57 35.08
CA ARG A 201 -28.47 22.02 34.98
C ARG A 201 -26.99 22.37 34.83
N VAL A 202 -26.69 23.19 33.84
CA VAL A 202 -25.36 23.78 33.65
C VAL A 202 -25.38 25.16 34.30
N TYR A 203 -24.48 25.39 35.25
CA TYR A 203 -24.32 26.67 35.95
C TYR A 203 -23.04 27.37 35.50
N ASP A 204 -23.09 28.70 35.52
CA ASP A 204 -21.94 29.57 35.33
C ASP A 204 -21.77 30.41 36.61
N LEU A 205 -20.65 30.28 37.30
CA LEU A 205 -20.39 30.97 38.56
C LEU A 205 -20.35 32.49 38.41
N ARG A 206 -20.26 33.01 37.18
CA ARG A 206 -20.38 34.44 36.89
C ARG A 206 -21.82 34.94 37.03
N ASP A 207 -22.81 34.05 36.90
CA ASP A 207 -24.25 34.32 37.09
C ASP A 207 -24.90 33.20 37.93
N VAL A 208 -24.83 33.36 39.25
CA VAL A 208 -25.26 32.36 40.25
C VAL A 208 -26.79 32.25 40.34
N ASN A 209 -27.53 33.25 39.85
CA ASN A 209 -28.98 33.36 40.08
C ASN A 209 -29.80 32.39 39.23
N LYS A 210 -29.29 31.96 38.07
CA LYS A 210 -30.01 31.08 37.15
C LYS A 210 -29.07 30.09 36.45
N PRO A 211 -29.56 28.87 36.11
CA PRO A 211 -28.79 27.97 35.26
C PRO A 211 -28.63 28.57 33.85
N ARG A 212 -27.47 28.35 33.24
CA ARG A 212 -27.19 28.72 31.85
C ARG A 212 -27.95 27.84 30.86
N MET A 213 -28.07 26.54 31.17
CA MET A 213 -28.76 25.55 30.36
C MET A 213 -29.43 24.51 31.26
N GLU A 214 -30.56 23.95 30.83
CA GLU A 214 -31.31 22.93 31.58
C GLU A 214 -31.88 21.86 30.63
N ALA A 215 -31.72 20.59 31.01
CA ALA A 215 -32.30 19.43 30.34
C ALA A 215 -33.20 18.65 31.30
N HIS A 216 -34.38 18.20 30.85
CA HIS A 216 -35.30 17.39 31.65
C HIS A 216 -35.09 15.90 31.35
N HIS A 217 -34.41 15.18 32.24
CA HIS A 217 -34.13 13.76 32.05
C HIS A 217 -33.85 13.04 33.36
N LYS A 218 -34.14 11.73 33.41
CA LYS A 218 -33.93 10.91 34.62
C LYS A 218 -32.47 10.62 34.89
N CYS A 219 -31.62 10.48 33.85
CA CYS A 219 -30.18 10.22 33.95
C CYS A 219 -29.40 11.35 34.65
N VAL A 220 -29.44 11.37 35.98
CA VAL A 220 -28.79 12.40 36.82
C VAL A 220 -27.99 11.80 37.99
N SER A 221 -27.95 10.47 38.13
CA SER A 221 -27.31 9.79 39.27
C SER A 221 -25.78 9.92 39.26
N GLY A 222 -25.18 10.12 38.08
CA GLY A 222 -23.77 10.47 37.94
C GLY A 222 -23.54 11.15 36.60
N ILE A 223 -22.55 12.04 36.55
CA ILE A 223 -22.19 12.83 35.36
C ILE A 223 -20.69 12.71 35.14
N CYS A 224 -20.27 12.57 33.89
CA CYS A 224 -18.88 12.58 33.47
C CYS A 224 -18.74 13.41 32.19
N ILE A 225 -17.80 14.35 32.17
CA ILE A 225 -17.56 15.24 31.03
C ILE A 225 -16.37 14.71 30.23
N GLU A 226 -16.46 14.76 28.91
CA GLU A 226 -15.38 14.35 28.03
C GLU A 226 -14.24 15.38 28.05
N ARG A 227 -12.98 14.91 28.15
CA ARG A 227 -11.82 15.81 28.28
C ARG A 227 -11.44 16.52 26.99
N PHE A 228 -11.61 15.85 25.85
CA PHE A 228 -11.15 16.34 24.54
C PHE A 228 -12.26 17.04 23.73
N ASP A 229 -13.53 16.79 24.05
CA ASP A 229 -14.69 17.45 23.44
C ASP A 229 -15.49 18.19 24.51
N ASN A 230 -15.36 19.52 24.53
CA ASN A 230 -15.99 20.39 25.53
C ASN A 230 -17.52 20.38 25.47
N PHE A 231 -18.10 19.89 24.37
CA PHE A 231 -19.55 19.86 24.21
C PHE A 231 -20.15 18.53 24.64
N ARG A 232 -19.34 17.47 24.87
CA ARG A 232 -19.86 16.14 25.18
C ARG A 232 -19.81 15.82 26.67
N LEU A 233 -20.94 15.32 27.18
CA LEU A 233 -21.03 14.77 28.53
C LEU A 233 -21.88 13.50 28.52
N ALA A 234 -21.63 12.62 29.49
CA ALA A 234 -22.44 11.43 29.71
C ALA A 234 -23.01 11.47 31.13
N SER A 235 -24.24 11.01 31.27
CA SER A 235 -24.91 10.85 32.55
C SER A 235 -25.61 9.51 32.62
N TYR A 236 -25.92 9.02 33.82
CA TYR A 236 -26.61 7.74 33.97
C TYR A 236 -27.66 7.75 35.07
N THR A 237 -28.61 6.82 34.97
CA THR A 237 -29.54 6.44 36.04
C THR A 237 -29.90 4.97 35.91
N GLU A 238 -29.79 4.25 37.02
CA GLU A 238 -30.03 2.80 37.08
C GLU A 238 -29.33 2.08 35.92
N SER A 239 -30.06 1.54 34.96
CA SER A 239 -29.54 0.81 33.80
C SER A 239 -29.27 1.67 32.55
N GLN A 240 -29.62 2.95 32.53
CA GLN A 240 -29.52 3.79 31.34
C GLN A 240 -28.37 4.80 31.44
N VAL A 241 -27.56 4.88 30.39
CA VAL A 241 -26.50 5.87 30.20
C VAL A 241 -26.88 6.76 29.03
N ALA A 242 -27.08 8.04 29.27
CA ALA A 242 -27.41 9.05 28.28
C ALA A 242 -26.16 9.86 27.90
N ILE A 243 -25.91 10.02 26.61
CA ILE A 243 -24.83 10.85 26.06
C ILE A 243 -25.46 12.14 25.53
N TRP A 244 -24.86 13.27 25.86
CA TRP A 244 -25.39 14.60 25.61
C TRP A 244 -24.38 15.44 24.83
N ASP A 245 -24.90 16.36 24.03
CA ASP A 245 -24.12 17.43 23.41
C ASP A 245 -24.71 18.77 23.82
N LEU A 246 -23.88 19.63 24.40
CA LEU A 246 -24.28 20.94 24.88
C LEU A 246 -24.82 21.86 23.77
N ARG A 247 -24.56 21.57 22.50
CA ARG A 247 -25.14 22.30 21.37
C ARG A 247 -26.63 21.99 21.18
N SER A 248 -27.09 20.80 21.62
CA SER A 248 -28.50 20.37 21.64
C SER A 248 -28.81 19.72 22.99
N PHE A 249 -28.90 20.54 24.04
CA PHE A 249 -29.00 20.07 25.42
C PHE A 249 -30.44 19.85 25.92
N ASP A 250 -31.39 19.73 25.00
CA ASP A 250 -32.80 19.45 25.29
C ASP A 250 -33.10 17.95 25.40
N ARG A 251 -32.35 17.12 24.65
CA ARG A 251 -32.48 15.65 24.60
C ARG A 251 -31.11 14.97 24.46
N PRO A 252 -30.96 13.72 24.92
CA PRO A 252 -29.70 13.00 24.74
C PRO A 252 -29.52 12.59 23.27
N ILE A 253 -28.28 12.55 22.80
CA ILE A 253 -27.90 12.09 21.46
C ILE A 253 -28.04 10.57 21.35
N ASN A 254 -27.60 9.88 22.39
CA ASN A 254 -27.57 8.42 22.44
C ASN A 254 -27.92 7.94 23.85
N ILE A 255 -28.62 6.82 23.94
CA ILE A 255 -28.95 6.15 25.20
C ILE A 255 -28.46 4.71 25.13
N ILE A 256 -27.45 4.39 25.92
CA ILE A 256 -26.91 3.05 26.08
C ILE A 256 -27.67 2.38 27.23
N THR A 257 -28.19 1.17 27.00
CA THR A 257 -28.94 0.40 28.01
C THR A 257 -28.11 -0.78 28.50
N GLU A 258 -27.92 -0.86 29.82
CA GLU A 258 -27.17 -1.90 30.51
C GLU A 258 -28.11 -2.89 31.22
N ASN A 259 -27.75 -4.19 31.22
CA ASN A 259 -28.58 -5.22 31.87
C ASN A 259 -28.67 -5.08 33.41
N LYS A 260 -27.78 -4.31 34.03
CA LYS A 260 -27.69 -4.14 35.48
C LYS A 260 -27.48 -2.66 35.79
N ASN A 261 -27.71 -2.27 37.05
CA ASN A 261 -27.55 -0.89 37.48
C ASN A 261 -26.09 -0.44 37.36
N VAL A 262 -25.88 0.70 36.71
CA VAL A 262 -24.58 1.37 36.57
C VAL A 262 -24.13 1.89 37.93
N MET A 263 -22.90 1.54 38.31
CA MET A 263 -22.26 1.92 39.56
C MET A 263 -21.24 3.05 39.38
N LYS A 264 -20.55 3.07 38.23
CA LYS A 264 -19.53 4.08 37.91
C LYS A 264 -19.41 4.28 36.40
N LEU A 265 -19.28 5.55 36.02
CA LEU A 265 -19.16 6.02 34.64
C LEU A 265 -17.90 6.90 34.53
N SER A 266 -17.09 6.71 33.49
CA SER A 266 -15.86 7.50 33.28
C SER A 266 -15.50 7.57 31.80
N TRP A 267 -15.10 8.74 31.30
CA TRP A 267 -14.48 8.84 29.98
C TRP A 267 -13.01 8.43 30.04
N CYS A 268 -12.51 7.82 28.98
CA CYS A 268 -11.08 7.60 28.83
C CYS A 268 -10.37 8.97 28.73
N PRO A 269 -9.44 9.31 29.63
CA PRO A 269 -8.79 10.62 29.64
C PRO A 269 -7.73 10.79 28.54
N THR A 270 -7.33 9.69 27.88
CA THR A 270 -6.28 9.66 26.85
C THR A 270 -6.82 9.47 25.43
N LYS A 271 -8.11 9.13 25.29
CA LYS A 271 -8.77 8.88 24.01
C LYS A 271 -10.12 9.57 23.91
N LEU A 272 -10.37 10.14 22.74
CA LEU A 272 -11.65 10.70 22.36
C LEU A 272 -12.69 9.58 22.13
N GLY A 273 -13.90 9.76 22.64
CA GLY A 273 -15.09 8.97 22.33
C GLY A 273 -15.13 7.57 22.96
N VAL A 274 -14.30 7.29 23.97
CA VAL A 274 -14.31 5.99 24.67
C VAL A 274 -14.89 6.16 26.06
N LEU A 275 -16.08 5.60 26.29
CA LEU A 275 -16.81 5.65 27.55
C LEU A 275 -16.71 4.30 28.27
N SER A 276 -16.32 4.31 29.55
CA SER A 276 -16.30 3.11 30.38
C SER A 276 -17.47 3.08 31.36
N VAL A 277 -18.11 1.92 31.48
CA VAL A 277 -19.28 1.66 32.32
C VAL A 277 -19.00 0.46 33.22
N LEU A 278 -19.15 0.63 34.53
CA LEU A 278 -19.16 -0.46 35.50
C LEU A 278 -20.58 -0.67 36.01
N SER A 279 -21.09 -1.88 35.83
CA SER A 279 -22.40 -2.33 36.32
C SER A 279 -22.29 -3.04 37.67
N LYS A 280 -23.37 -3.03 38.46
CA LYS A 280 -23.48 -3.68 39.78
C LYS A 280 -23.24 -5.18 39.66
N ASP A 281 -22.45 -5.74 40.58
CA ASP A 281 -22.10 -7.18 40.61
C ASP A 281 -21.53 -7.68 39.25
N SER A 282 -20.83 -6.80 38.52
CA SER A 282 -20.12 -7.14 37.29
C SER A 282 -18.65 -7.44 37.59
N SER A 283 -18.09 -8.45 36.94
CA SER A 283 -16.64 -8.68 36.93
C SER A 283 -15.92 -7.91 35.82
N SER A 284 -16.68 -7.24 34.96
CA SER A 284 -16.15 -6.54 33.79
C SER A 284 -16.53 -5.06 33.76
N VAL A 285 -15.60 -4.24 33.29
CA VAL A 285 -15.81 -2.87 32.84
C VAL A 285 -16.12 -2.91 31.35
N ARG A 286 -17.29 -2.43 30.94
CA ARG A 286 -17.65 -2.34 29.52
C ARG A 286 -17.14 -1.03 28.95
N LEU A 287 -16.53 -1.08 27.79
CA LEU A 287 -16.14 0.09 27.01
C LEU A 287 -17.07 0.23 25.82
N HIS A 288 -17.55 1.44 25.62
CA HIS A 288 -18.33 1.87 24.50
C HIS A 288 -17.51 2.86 23.70
N ASP A 289 -17.10 2.47 22.49
CA ASP A 289 -16.50 3.39 21.53
C ASP A 289 -17.60 4.02 20.68
N ILE A 290 -17.80 5.32 20.88
CA ILE A 290 -18.88 6.09 20.26
C ILE A 290 -18.37 7.02 19.15
N ARG A 291 -17.08 6.92 18.76
CA ARG A 291 -16.47 7.77 17.72
C ARG A 291 -17.17 7.68 16.36
N HIS A 292 -17.81 6.53 16.08
CA HIS A 292 -18.53 6.27 14.83
C HIS A 292 -20.01 6.71 14.86
N SER A 293 -20.48 7.32 15.95
CA SER A 293 -21.84 7.84 16.03
C SER A 293 -21.96 9.06 15.12
N LEU A 294 -22.43 8.85 13.88
CA LEU A 294 -22.61 9.92 12.90
C LEU A 294 -23.71 10.88 13.36
N PHE A 295 -23.44 12.18 13.24
CA PHE A 295 -24.39 13.25 13.50
C PHE A 295 -25.29 13.45 12.28
N GLY A 296 -26.62 13.45 12.45
CA GLY A 296 -27.53 14.12 11.50
C GLY A 296 -28.67 13.34 10.85
N SER A 297 -28.97 12.09 11.24
CA SER A 297 -30.19 11.41 10.78
C SER A 297 -30.82 10.60 11.91
N ASP A 298 -32.04 10.97 12.31
CA ASP A 298 -32.85 10.27 13.32
C ASP A 298 -33.16 8.79 12.94
N GLU A 299 -32.72 8.30 11.78
CA GLU A 299 -33.07 6.98 11.22
C GLU A 299 -31.92 5.93 11.23
N ILE A 300 -30.69 6.27 11.63
CA ILE A 300 -29.59 5.30 11.68
C ILE A 300 -29.32 4.88 13.12
N GLU A 301 -29.50 3.58 13.43
CA GLU A 301 -29.08 2.99 14.71
C GLU A 301 -27.60 3.30 14.94
N GLN A 302 -27.31 4.14 15.94
CA GLN A 302 -25.94 4.48 16.32
C GLN A 302 -25.29 3.25 16.97
N ALA A 303 -24.52 2.49 16.19
CA ALA A 303 -23.76 1.37 16.69
C ALA A 303 -22.55 1.85 17.49
N SER A 304 -22.56 1.66 18.81
CA SER A 304 -21.36 1.73 19.64
C SER A 304 -20.60 0.39 19.58
N ILE A 305 -19.27 0.45 19.45
CA ILE A 305 -18.47 -0.78 19.51
C ILE A 305 -18.24 -1.12 20.98
N GLU A 306 -18.75 -2.28 21.41
CA GLU A 306 -18.63 -2.75 22.78
C GLU A 306 -17.37 -3.60 23.00
N ARG A 307 -16.67 -3.38 24.12
CA ARG A 307 -15.57 -4.22 24.58
C ARG A 307 -15.65 -4.45 26.08
N ASN A 308 -15.56 -5.71 26.51
CA ASN A 308 -15.53 -6.05 27.94
C ASN A 308 -14.10 -6.24 28.43
N ILE A 309 -13.76 -5.61 29.55
CA ILE A 309 -12.48 -5.74 30.24
C ILE A 309 -12.72 -6.44 31.56
N GLN A 310 -11.96 -7.50 31.85
CA GLN A 310 -12.06 -8.25 33.11
C GLN A 310 -10.72 -8.20 33.88
N PRO A 311 -10.50 -7.17 34.72
CA PRO A 311 -9.26 -7.05 35.49
C PRO A 311 -9.04 -8.27 36.39
N PHE A 312 -10.06 -8.85 37.02
CA PHE A 312 -9.88 -10.01 37.91
C PHE A 312 -10.69 -11.23 37.47
N GLY A 313 -10.84 -11.42 36.16
CA GLY A 313 -11.59 -12.53 35.57
C GLY A 313 -13.08 -12.52 35.97
N LYS A 314 -13.49 -13.49 36.79
CA LYS A 314 -14.89 -13.68 37.23
C LYS A 314 -15.26 -12.98 38.53
N THR A 315 -14.30 -12.38 39.25
CA THR A 315 -14.58 -11.74 40.55
C THR A 315 -15.19 -10.34 40.38
N HIS A 316 -16.12 -9.96 41.25
CA HIS A 316 -16.86 -8.70 41.14
C HIS A 316 -16.00 -7.49 41.51
N LEU A 317 -16.03 -6.47 40.66
CA LEU A 317 -15.32 -5.22 40.88
C LEU A 317 -16.10 -4.30 41.82
N SER A 318 -15.39 -3.61 42.71
CA SER A 318 -15.93 -2.50 43.49
C SER A 318 -15.86 -1.19 42.70
N SER A 319 -14.71 -0.93 42.08
CA SER A 319 -14.46 0.28 41.29
C SER A 319 -13.29 0.13 40.32
N TYR A 320 -13.09 1.12 39.46
CA TYR A 320 -11.94 1.25 38.57
C TYR A 320 -11.56 2.74 38.40
N ALA A 321 -10.35 3.00 37.93
CA ALA A 321 -9.93 4.33 37.47
C ALA A 321 -8.95 4.25 36.30
N TRP A 322 -9.21 5.06 35.27
CA TRP A 322 -8.27 5.28 34.18
C TRP A 322 -7.06 6.07 34.64
N HIS A 323 -5.89 5.70 34.14
CA HIS A 323 -4.71 6.50 34.32
C HIS A 323 -4.85 7.85 33.57
N PRO A 324 -4.56 9.01 34.19
CA PRO A 324 -4.80 10.32 33.59
C PRO A 324 -3.89 10.68 32.41
N ARG A 325 -2.65 10.13 32.36
CA ARG A 325 -1.63 10.41 31.33
C ARG A 325 -1.21 9.22 30.48
N HIS A 326 -0.82 8.09 31.08
CA HIS A 326 -0.51 6.85 30.37
C HIS A 326 -1.71 6.29 29.59
N GLU A 327 -1.51 6.09 28.30
CA GLU A 327 -2.53 5.53 27.41
C GLU A 327 -2.84 4.08 27.78
N ASN A 328 -4.11 3.69 27.62
CA ASN A 328 -4.56 2.32 27.82
C ASN A 328 -4.37 1.72 29.23
N ARG A 329 -3.99 2.50 30.24
CA ARG A 329 -3.75 2.00 31.59
C ARG A 329 -4.96 2.21 32.48
N LEU A 330 -5.34 1.17 33.21
CA LEU A 330 -6.51 1.14 34.09
C LEU A 330 -6.17 0.35 35.36
N ILE A 331 -6.57 0.89 36.51
CA ILE A 331 -6.54 0.14 37.78
C ILE A 331 -7.94 -0.31 38.18
N GLY A 332 -8.06 -1.57 38.59
CA GLY A 332 -9.29 -2.15 39.14
C GLY A 332 -9.14 -2.45 40.64
N VAL A 333 -10.24 -2.32 41.38
CA VAL A 333 -10.30 -2.59 42.82
C VAL A 333 -11.45 -3.54 43.14
N LEU A 334 -11.18 -4.56 43.96
CA LEU A 334 -12.15 -5.51 44.49
C LEU A 334 -12.76 -5.02 45.82
N PRO A 335 -13.97 -5.48 46.21
CA PRO A 335 -14.59 -5.13 47.49
C PRO A 335 -13.75 -5.51 48.73
N ASN A 336 -12.86 -6.49 48.61
CA ASN A 336 -11.93 -6.89 49.67
C ASN A 336 -10.63 -6.06 49.70
N GLY A 337 -10.51 -5.03 48.85
CA GLY A 337 -9.33 -4.19 48.74
C GLY A 337 -8.23 -4.71 47.78
N GLY A 338 -8.45 -5.83 47.08
CA GLY A 338 -7.50 -6.32 46.07
C GLY A 338 -7.35 -5.36 44.88
N LEU A 339 -6.11 -5.10 44.46
CA LEU A 339 -5.75 -4.13 43.42
C LEU A 339 -5.07 -4.81 42.24
N ARG A 340 -5.38 -4.36 41.02
CA ARG A 340 -4.69 -4.80 39.80
C ARG A 340 -4.55 -3.65 38.82
N ASP A 341 -3.31 -3.37 38.43
CA ASP A 341 -2.98 -2.46 37.34
C ASP A 341 -2.87 -3.26 36.03
N MET A 342 -3.42 -2.71 34.96
CA MET A 342 -3.53 -3.40 33.68
C MET A 342 -3.36 -2.40 32.52
N THR A 343 -2.58 -2.80 31.53
CA THR A 343 -2.52 -2.13 30.23
C THR A 343 -3.43 -2.84 29.23
N MET A 344 -4.26 -2.08 28.55
CA MET A 344 -5.14 -2.59 27.51
C MET A 344 -4.48 -2.47 26.13
N PHE A 345 -4.39 -3.59 25.41
CA PHE A 345 -3.97 -3.52 24.02
C PHE A 345 -5.16 -3.16 23.12
N GLU A 346 -4.97 -2.21 22.21
CA GLU A 346 -5.95 -1.89 21.17
C GLU A 346 -6.01 -3.00 20.10
N ARG A 347 -7.12 -3.05 19.36
CA ARG A 347 -7.09 -3.71 18.05
C ARG A 347 -6.33 -2.78 17.12
N ILE A 348 -5.10 -3.15 16.77
CA ILE A 348 -4.32 -2.34 15.85
C ILE A 348 -4.89 -2.55 14.44
N PRO A 349 -5.40 -1.50 13.77
CA PRO A 349 -5.82 -1.62 12.39
C PRO A 349 -4.59 -1.96 11.53
N MET A 350 -4.72 -3.01 10.72
CA MET A 350 -3.70 -3.40 9.75
C MET A 350 -4.20 -3.02 8.37
N GLN A 351 -3.31 -2.45 7.55
CA GLN A 351 -3.63 -2.09 6.18
C GLN A 351 -2.46 -2.44 5.26
N TRP A 352 -2.77 -2.90 4.04
CA TRP A 352 -1.77 -3.05 3.00
C TRP A 352 -1.40 -1.69 2.41
N SER A 353 -0.11 -1.40 2.34
CA SER A 353 0.42 -0.26 1.60
C SER A 353 0.39 -0.52 0.09
N ALA A 354 0.51 0.55 -0.70
CA ALA A 354 0.63 0.47 -2.15
C ALA A 354 1.83 -0.39 -2.63
N ASN A 355 2.85 -0.53 -1.77
CA ASN A 355 4.04 -1.34 -2.05
C ASN A 355 3.92 -2.75 -1.44
N LEU A 356 2.69 -3.24 -1.22
CA LEU A 356 2.38 -4.57 -0.68
C LEU A 356 3.04 -4.86 0.68
N LYS A 357 3.39 -3.82 1.45
CA LYS A 357 3.84 -3.98 2.84
C LYS A 357 2.64 -3.90 3.77
N LEU A 358 2.53 -4.83 4.70
CA LEU A 358 1.52 -4.77 5.76
C LEU A 358 1.95 -3.71 6.78
N MET A 359 1.12 -2.69 6.93
CA MET A 359 1.33 -1.57 7.86
C MET A 359 0.38 -1.70 9.05
N MET A 360 0.87 -1.35 10.23
CA MET A 360 0.02 -1.21 11.40
C MET A 360 0.46 -0.04 12.29
N THR A 361 -0.50 0.60 12.93
CA THR A 361 -0.27 1.78 13.78
C THR A 361 0.11 1.35 15.20
N LEU A 362 1.34 1.64 15.64
CA LEU A 362 1.78 1.27 16.98
C LEU A 362 1.36 2.32 18.02
N ASN A 363 1.57 3.60 17.71
CA ASN A 363 1.29 4.77 18.55
C ASN A 363 0.75 5.92 17.67
N LYS A 364 0.27 7.03 18.28
CA LYS A 364 -0.23 8.24 17.58
C LYS A 364 0.67 8.70 16.43
N ASP A 365 1.99 8.56 16.58
CA ASP A 365 2.98 9.09 15.63
C ASP A 365 3.84 8.01 14.95
N GLN A 366 3.59 6.72 15.19
CA GLN A 366 4.44 5.64 14.67
C GLN A 366 3.63 4.56 13.94
N ILE A 367 3.91 4.44 12.63
CA ILE A 367 3.46 3.32 11.79
C ILE A 367 4.62 2.33 11.71
N LYS A 368 4.38 1.10 12.14
CA LYS A 368 5.31 -0.01 11.91
C LYS A 368 4.86 -0.75 10.66
N TYR A 369 5.77 -0.99 9.74
CA TYR A 369 5.55 -1.92 8.65
C TYR A 369 6.22 -3.26 8.99
N ILE A 370 5.61 -4.35 8.55
CA ILE A 370 6.24 -5.67 8.60
C ILE A 370 6.97 -5.83 7.26
N GLU A 371 8.29 -5.67 7.28
CA GLU A 371 9.14 -6.03 6.16
C GLU A 371 9.39 -7.54 6.22
N LYS A 372 8.97 -8.26 5.19
CA LYS A 372 9.53 -9.60 4.94
C LYS A 372 10.90 -9.35 4.30
N THR A 373 11.96 -9.57 5.07
CA THR A 373 13.37 -9.42 4.68
C THR A 373 13.90 -10.62 3.90
N GLU A 374 13.13 -11.13 2.94
CA GLU A 374 13.63 -12.14 2.02
C GLU A 374 13.31 -11.70 0.60
N GLU A 375 14.32 -11.75 -0.27
CA GLU A 375 14.18 -11.73 -1.73
C GLU A 375 13.30 -12.92 -2.12
N SER A 376 12.00 -12.80 -1.94
CA SER A 376 11.08 -13.83 -2.38
C SER A 376 10.97 -13.76 -3.89
N ASP A 377 11.12 -14.91 -4.55
CA ASP A 377 10.83 -15.18 -5.96
C ASP A 377 9.34 -14.94 -6.33
N ASP A 378 8.65 -14.05 -5.63
CA ASP A 378 7.28 -13.66 -5.96
C ASP A 378 7.28 -12.92 -7.30
N ILE A 379 6.35 -13.32 -8.16
CA ILE A 379 6.23 -12.78 -9.51
C ILE A 379 5.99 -11.26 -9.51
N SER A 380 5.30 -10.73 -8.49
CA SER A 380 5.09 -9.28 -8.34
C SER A 380 6.41 -8.52 -8.19
N ASN A 381 7.36 -9.08 -7.45
CA ASN A 381 8.69 -8.49 -7.25
C ASN A 381 9.53 -8.64 -8.52
N LEU A 382 9.47 -9.79 -9.19
CA LEU A 382 10.15 -10.02 -10.47
C LEU A 382 9.66 -9.04 -11.54
N MET A 383 8.34 -8.89 -11.70
CA MET A 383 7.75 -7.93 -12.62
C MET A 383 8.17 -6.48 -12.31
N THR A 384 8.21 -6.12 -11.02
CA THR A 384 8.69 -4.81 -10.55
C THR A 384 10.18 -4.59 -10.87
N LYS A 385 11.00 -5.62 -10.71
CA LYS A 385 12.43 -5.59 -11.05
C LYS A 385 12.64 -5.43 -12.56
N ARG A 386 11.91 -6.20 -13.38
CA ARG A 386 11.95 -6.12 -14.85
C ARG A 386 11.55 -4.73 -15.36
N ILE A 387 10.45 -4.15 -14.87
CA ILE A 387 10.03 -2.81 -15.32
C ILE A 387 11.03 -1.72 -14.89
N SER A 388 11.70 -1.90 -13.75
CA SER A 388 12.77 -1.01 -13.31
C SER A 388 13.96 -1.05 -14.28
N LEU A 389 14.22 -2.20 -14.90
CA LEU A 389 15.20 -2.39 -15.99
C LEU A 389 14.65 -2.03 -17.38
N ASN A 390 13.50 -1.35 -17.48
CA ASN A 390 12.84 -0.97 -18.74
C ASN A 390 12.36 -2.13 -19.63
N TYR A 391 12.14 -3.31 -19.07
CA TYR A 391 11.62 -4.46 -19.82
C TYR A 391 10.30 -4.14 -20.52
N GLY A 392 10.23 -4.39 -21.84
CA GLY A 392 9.04 -4.14 -22.66
C GLY A 392 8.82 -2.67 -23.03
N LEU A 393 9.74 -1.77 -22.70
CA LEU A 393 9.66 -0.35 -23.04
C LEU A 393 10.55 0.03 -24.23
N GLN A 394 11.58 -0.76 -24.52
CA GLN A 394 12.50 -0.51 -25.63
C GLN A 394 12.00 -1.19 -26.90
N ALA A 395 11.26 -0.46 -27.73
CA ALA A 395 10.70 -0.98 -28.98
C ALA A 395 11.76 -1.18 -30.08
N HIS A 396 12.83 -0.36 -30.08
CA HIS A 396 13.84 -0.33 -31.14
C HIS A 396 15.11 -1.12 -30.80
N ASP A 397 15.48 -1.20 -29.52
CA ASP A 397 16.63 -1.96 -29.05
C ASP A 397 16.14 -3.15 -28.21
N MET A 398 16.12 -4.32 -28.83
CA MET A 398 15.61 -5.54 -28.21
C MET A 398 16.65 -6.20 -27.31
N THR A 399 17.92 -5.81 -27.44
CA THR A 399 19.00 -6.37 -26.61
C THR A 399 18.87 -5.94 -25.15
N GLU A 400 18.38 -4.72 -24.90
CA GLU A 400 18.07 -4.23 -23.55
C GLU A 400 16.94 -5.03 -22.89
N ASN A 401 15.94 -5.47 -23.66
CA ASN A 401 14.88 -6.33 -23.11
C ASN A 401 15.43 -7.71 -22.73
N LEU A 402 16.38 -8.26 -23.50
CA LEU A 402 17.05 -9.52 -23.18
C LEU A 402 17.92 -9.42 -21.92
N LYS A 403 18.62 -8.29 -21.72
CA LYS A 403 19.40 -8.04 -20.48
C LYS A 403 18.50 -8.02 -19.24
N ALA A 404 17.29 -7.49 -19.35
CA ALA A 404 16.35 -7.42 -18.23
C ALA A 404 15.87 -8.81 -17.75
N ILE A 405 16.02 -9.86 -18.57
CA ILE A 405 15.58 -11.23 -18.30
C ILE A 405 16.74 -12.24 -18.27
N GLU A 406 17.98 -11.79 -18.03
CA GLU A 406 19.18 -12.65 -18.06
C GLU A 406 19.07 -13.86 -17.10
N ASN A 407 18.43 -13.66 -15.95
CA ASN A 407 18.22 -14.71 -14.94
C ASN A 407 17.00 -15.61 -15.21
N GLU A 408 16.29 -15.41 -16.33
CA GLU A 408 15.00 -16.05 -16.63
C GLU A 408 15.03 -16.72 -18.01
N PRO A 409 15.69 -17.89 -18.13
CA PRO A 409 15.95 -18.53 -19.42
C PRO A 409 14.67 -18.90 -20.19
N HIS A 410 13.58 -19.22 -19.48
CA HIS A 410 12.28 -19.56 -20.06
C HIS A 410 11.62 -18.42 -20.88
N LEU A 411 12.06 -17.17 -20.70
CA LEU A 411 11.58 -16.03 -21.49
C LEU A 411 12.43 -15.77 -22.74
N GLN A 412 13.59 -16.41 -22.88
CA GLN A 412 14.52 -16.11 -23.96
C GLN A 412 14.01 -16.60 -25.32
N GLY A 413 13.41 -17.80 -25.40
CA GLY A 413 12.88 -18.35 -26.65
C GLY A 413 11.78 -17.47 -27.24
N LEU A 414 10.91 -16.94 -26.39
CA LEU A 414 9.91 -15.93 -26.74
C LEU A 414 10.54 -14.69 -27.39
N TRP A 415 11.56 -14.08 -26.78
CA TRP A 415 12.22 -12.90 -27.36
C TRP A 415 13.01 -13.21 -28.63
N ARG A 416 13.62 -14.39 -28.72
CA ARG A 416 14.26 -14.86 -29.97
C ARG A 416 13.23 -14.92 -31.09
N TRP A 417 12.03 -15.46 -30.84
CA TRP A 417 10.94 -15.45 -31.81
C TRP A 417 10.57 -14.03 -32.27
N ILE A 418 10.38 -13.07 -31.35
CA ILE A 418 10.06 -11.67 -31.72
C ILE A 418 11.20 -11.05 -32.55
N CYS A 419 12.46 -11.27 -32.19
CA CYS A 419 13.63 -10.79 -32.92
C CYS A 419 13.74 -11.40 -34.32
N ASN A 420 13.53 -12.72 -34.45
CA ASN A 420 13.61 -13.44 -35.71
C ASN A 420 12.50 -12.99 -36.67
N ILE A 421 11.26 -12.85 -36.18
CA ILE A 421 10.14 -12.30 -36.96
C ILE A 421 10.47 -10.91 -37.50
N ARG A 422 11.00 -10.02 -36.66
CA ARG A 422 11.34 -8.64 -37.09
C ARG A 422 12.44 -8.64 -38.16
N THR A 423 13.44 -9.48 -37.99
CA THR A 423 14.53 -9.63 -38.96
C THR A 423 14.01 -10.15 -40.30
N LEU A 424 13.10 -11.13 -40.27
CA LEU A 424 12.45 -11.67 -41.47
C LEU A 424 11.55 -10.64 -42.17
N ILE A 425 10.76 -9.87 -41.41
CA ILE A 425 9.95 -8.79 -41.99
C ILE A 425 10.84 -7.73 -42.64
N ALA A 426 11.95 -7.37 -41.99
CA ALA A 426 12.90 -6.38 -42.51
C ALA A 426 13.61 -6.87 -43.79
N SER A 427 14.01 -8.15 -43.86
CA SER A 427 14.64 -8.73 -45.06
C SER A 427 13.66 -8.87 -46.23
N GLN A 428 12.37 -9.09 -45.95
CA GLN A 428 11.31 -9.13 -46.96
C GLN A 428 10.99 -7.77 -47.56
N ALA A 429 11.14 -6.66 -46.83
CA ALA A 429 10.96 -5.32 -47.39
C ALA A 429 11.91 -5.04 -48.59
N VAL A 430 12.99 -5.80 -48.69
CA VAL A 430 14.01 -5.68 -49.76
C VAL A 430 13.77 -6.67 -50.91
N SER A 431 12.96 -7.74 -50.72
CA SER A 431 12.75 -8.80 -51.71
C SER A 431 11.29 -8.89 -52.19
N ASN A 432 11.07 -8.96 -53.52
CA ASN A 432 9.74 -9.11 -54.13
C ASN A 432 9.18 -10.55 -54.03
N SER A 433 9.17 -11.12 -52.82
CA SER A 433 8.54 -12.40 -52.52
C SER A 433 7.01 -12.32 -52.64
N ARG A 434 6.36 -13.37 -53.19
CA ARG A 434 4.88 -13.47 -53.25
C ARG A 434 4.25 -13.85 -51.90
N LEU A 435 5.02 -14.43 -50.99
CA LEU A 435 4.58 -14.76 -49.63
C LEU A 435 4.95 -13.58 -48.71
N ARG A 436 3.93 -12.90 -48.18
CA ARG A 436 4.09 -11.77 -47.25
C ARG A 436 3.97 -12.29 -45.82
N PHE A 437 4.99 -12.04 -45.00
CA PHE A 437 4.97 -12.38 -43.58
C PHE A 437 3.99 -11.47 -42.84
N SER A 438 3.04 -12.05 -42.08
CA SER A 438 2.27 -11.25 -41.14
C SER A 438 3.08 -11.10 -39.86
N PRO A 439 3.13 -9.91 -39.25
CA PRO A 439 3.52 -9.80 -37.86
C PRO A 439 2.65 -10.77 -37.04
N ALA A 440 3.30 -11.60 -36.22
CA ALA A 440 2.72 -12.64 -35.36
C ALA A 440 2.43 -14.04 -35.95
N THR A 441 2.96 -14.40 -37.12
CA THR A 441 2.81 -15.77 -37.67
C THR A 441 3.71 -16.80 -36.97
N GLY A 442 3.19 -17.99 -36.68
CA GLY A 442 3.94 -19.16 -36.20
C GLY A 442 4.25 -20.18 -37.30
N ILE A 443 5.08 -21.18 -36.99
CA ILE A 443 5.50 -22.21 -37.96
C ILE A 443 4.32 -23.01 -38.54
N ILE A 444 3.27 -23.31 -37.75
CA ILE A 444 2.14 -24.13 -38.23
C ILE A 444 1.39 -23.38 -39.34
N THR A 445 1.14 -22.08 -39.14
CA THR A 445 0.53 -21.21 -40.15
C THR A 445 1.45 -21.00 -41.36
N LEU A 446 2.78 -20.91 -41.17
CA LEU A 446 3.74 -20.80 -42.28
C LEU A 446 3.75 -22.04 -43.18
N LEU A 447 3.66 -23.22 -42.58
CA LEU A 447 3.58 -24.49 -43.30
C LEU A 447 2.16 -24.77 -43.84
N ASN A 448 1.20 -23.87 -43.60
CA ASN A 448 -0.21 -24.02 -43.96
C ASN A 448 -0.84 -25.31 -43.38
N LEU A 449 -0.38 -25.73 -42.20
CA LEU A 449 -0.87 -26.95 -41.55
C LEU A 449 -2.17 -26.74 -40.76
N ASP A 450 -2.55 -25.48 -40.52
CA ASP A 450 -3.81 -25.06 -39.88
C ASP A 450 -5.05 -25.42 -40.72
N ASN A 451 -4.89 -25.56 -42.04
CA ASN A 451 -5.97 -25.91 -42.96
C ASN A 451 -6.00 -27.42 -43.19
N GLU A 452 -7.18 -28.05 -43.11
CA GLU A 452 -7.33 -29.49 -43.34
C GLU A 452 -6.92 -29.91 -44.77
N ASP A 453 -7.10 -29.01 -45.75
CA ASP A 453 -6.69 -29.19 -47.16
C ASP A 453 -5.23 -28.76 -47.43
N GLY A 454 -4.52 -28.27 -46.42
CA GLY A 454 -3.15 -27.81 -46.53
C GLY A 454 -2.16 -28.96 -46.70
N ASN A 455 -1.72 -29.19 -47.94
CA ASN A 455 -0.64 -30.14 -48.22
C ASN A 455 0.68 -29.41 -48.47
N LEU A 456 1.65 -29.70 -47.62
CA LEU A 456 3.05 -29.39 -47.87
C LEU A 456 3.54 -30.33 -48.99
N ASN A 457 4.18 -29.78 -50.03
CA ASN A 457 4.71 -30.56 -51.16
C ASN A 457 6.25 -30.46 -51.16
N SER A 458 6.89 -31.02 -50.14
CA SER A 458 8.34 -30.89 -49.98
C SER A 458 9.11 -31.80 -50.95
N GLU A 459 10.19 -31.29 -51.54
CA GLU A 459 11.09 -32.06 -52.39
C GLU A 459 12.10 -32.84 -51.52
N PRO A 460 12.22 -34.18 -51.67
CA PRO A 460 13.24 -34.96 -51.01
C PRO A 460 14.59 -34.82 -51.74
N VAL A 461 15.57 -34.22 -51.07
CA VAL A 461 16.92 -33.94 -51.58
C VAL A 461 17.95 -34.78 -50.83
N ALA A 462 18.74 -35.56 -51.56
CA ALA A 462 19.80 -36.40 -50.98
C ALA A 462 21.08 -35.59 -50.69
N VAL A 463 21.41 -35.39 -49.41
CA VAL A 463 22.59 -34.67 -48.94
C VAL A 463 23.70 -35.65 -48.55
N HIS A 464 24.94 -35.30 -48.89
CA HIS A 464 26.13 -36.14 -48.65
C HIS A 464 26.92 -35.62 -47.45
N TRP A 465 27.55 -36.53 -46.71
CA TRP A 465 28.48 -36.17 -45.66
C TRP A 465 29.70 -35.44 -46.23
N ARG A 466 30.06 -34.32 -45.61
CA ARG A 466 31.27 -33.58 -45.93
C ARG A 466 32.40 -34.07 -45.02
N ALA A 467 32.99 -35.19 -45.39
CA ALA A 467 34.11 -35.82 -44.68
C ALA A 467 35.42 -35.74 -45.48
N SER A 468 36.55 -35.93 -44.80
CA SER A 468 37.88 -36.01 -45.42
C SER A 468 37.98 -37.15 -46.44
N GLU A 469 38.80 -36.96 -47.47
CA GLU A 469 39.02 -37.87 -48.59
C GLU A 469 39.26 -39.33 -48.12
N GLY A 470 38.35 -40.25 -48.48
CA GLY A 470 38.52 -41.69 -48.32
C GLY A 470 37.33 -42.47 -47.75
N ALA A 471 36.43 -41.83 -46.99
CA ALA A 471 35.27 -42.51 -46.39
C ALA A 471 34.00 -42.34 -47.25
N LYS A 472 33.41 -43.45 -47.69
CA LYS A 472 32.13 -43.46 -48.42
C LYS A 472 30.98 -43.54 -47.41
N TYR A 473 30.46 -42.40 -47.00
CA TYR A 473 29.24 -42.34 -46.20
C TYR A 473 27.98 -42.41 -47.08
N SER A 474 26.91 -42.96 -46.54
CA SER A 474 25.56 -43.03 -47.10
C SER A 474 24.94 -41.63 -47.26
N LYS A 475 23.96 -41.50 -48.14
CA LYS A 475 23.22 -40.24 -48.32
C LYS A 475 22.10 -40.16 -47.28
N ARG A 476 21.84 -38.96 -46.75
CA ARG A 476 20.63 -38.71 -45.95
C ARG A 476 19.66 -37.81 -46.72
N THR A 477 18.37 -38.03 -46.52
CA THR A 477 17.31 -37.27 -47.22
C THR A 477 16.94 -36.04 -46.39
N HIS A 478 17.04 -34.86 -47.00
CA HIS A 478 16.49 -33.61 -46.49
C HIS A 478 15.26 -33.23 -47.29
N TYR A 479 14.21 -32.76 -46.62
CA TYR A 479 12.99 -32.30 -47.28
C TYR A 479 13.00 -30.79 -47.40
N ARG A 480 12.81 -30.27 -48.61
CA ARG A 480 12.93 -28.82 -48.90
C ARG A 480 11.65 -28.27 -49.48
N SER A 481 11.21 -27.13 -48.97
CA SER A 481 10.18 -26.28 -49.56
C SER A 481 10.44 -24.83 -49.16
N ASN A 482 9.82 -23.88 -49.84
CA ASN A 482 9.97 -22.47 -49.48
C ASN A 482 9.42 -22.19 -48.06
N GLU A 483 8.34 -22.87 -47.68
CA GLU A 483 7.73 -22.80 -46.35
C GLU A 483 8.64 -23.40 -45.26
N ARG A 484 9.32 -24.53 -45.54
CA ARG A 484 10.32 -25.12 -44.63
C ARG A 484 11.54 -24.21 -44.47
N THR A 485 12.04 -23.64 -45.56
CA THR A 485 13.15 -22.68 -45.53
C THR A 485 12.83 -21.46 -44.67
N MET A 486 11.63 -20.89 -44.81
CA MET A 486 11.19 -19.78 -43.96
C MET A 486 11.03 -20.20 -42.49
N SER A 487 10.50 -21.40 -42.25
CA SER A 487 10.34 -21.93 -40.89
C SER A 487 11.70 -22.19 -40.21
N LEU A 488 12.70 -22.67 -40.96
CA LEU A 488 14.07 -22.83 -40.47
C LEU A 488 14.69 -21.50 -40.06
N GLN A 489 14.52 -20.47 -40.90
CA GLN A 489 14.99 -19.12 -40.57
C GLN A 489 14.31 -18.55 -39.32
N LEU A 490 13.02 -18.87 -39.10
CA LEU A 490 12.31 -18.48 -37.89
C LEU A 490 12.86 -19.16 -36.63
N CYS A 491 13.31 -20.42 -36.74
CA CYS A 491 14.08 -21.13 -35.70
C CYS A 491 15.51 -20.58 -35.52
N GLY A 492 15.95 -19.60 -36.33
CA GLY A 492 17.32 -19.09 -36.32
C GLY A 492 18.34 -20.00 -37.01
N TRP A 493 17.89 -20.99 -37.78
CA TRP A 493 18.74 -21.84 -38.61
C TRP A 493 18.86 -21.31 -40.04
N ILE A 494 19.96 -21.65 -40.71
CA ILE A 494 20.20 -21.27 -42.10
C ILE A 494 19.78 -22.37 -43.08
N PRO A 495 19.23 -22.07 -44.26
CA PRO A 495 18.95 -23.10 -45.26
C PRO A 495 20.24 -23.75 -45.80
N ASP A 496 20.24 -25.06 -46.07
CA ASP A 496 21.38 -25.75 -46.69
C ASP A 496 21.45 -25.46 -48.21
N LEU A 497 21.80 -24.21 -48.54
CA LEU A 497 21.99 -23.71 -49.90
C LEU A 497 23.48 -23.40 -50.15
N PRO A 498 23.98 -23.63 -51.38
CA PRO A 498 25.41 -23.53 -51.70
C PRO A 498 25.99 -22.10 -51.66
N SER A 499 25.16 -21.07 -51.47
CA SER A 499 25.54 -19.65 -51.56
C SER A 499 25.55 -18.88 -50.23
N GLU A 500 25.34 -19.53 -49.08
CA GLU A 500 25.24 -18.85 -47.78
C GLU A 500 26.37 -19.19 -46.80
N ASN A 501 26.66 -18.24 -45.90
CA ASN A 501 27.82 -18.22 -44.99
C ASN A 501 27.67 -19.19 -43.80
N PHE A 502 27.57 -20.50 -44.05
CA PHE A 502 27.50 -21.54 -43.02
C PHE A 502 28.59 -21.42 -41.95
N GLU A 503 29.82 -21.09 -42.36
CA GLU A 503 30.93 -20.92 -41.42
C GLU A 503 30.77 -19.70 -40.51
N GLU A 504 30.22 -18.59 -41.01
CA GLU A 504 29.96 -17.41 -40.16
C GLU A 504 28.88 -17.71 -39.13
N PHE A 505 27.83 -18.42 -39.52
CA PHE A 505 26.77 -18.86 -38.61
C PHE A 505 27.31 -19.75 -37.48
N ILE A 506 28.05 -20.81 -37.81
CA ILE A 506 28.62 -21.72 -36.80
C ILE A 506 29.64 -20.99 -35.90
N ASN A 507 30.47 -20.10 -36.47
CA ASN A 507 31.41 -19.31 -35.68
C ASN A 507 30.71 -18.35 -34.71
N SER A 508 29.58 -17.76 -35.12
CA SER A 508 28.78 -16.91 -34.24
C SER A 508 28.21 -17.67 -33.04
N LEU A 509 27.81 -18.93 -33.22
CA LEU A 509 27.33 -19.80 -32.14
C LEU A 509 28.45 -20.18 -31.16
N VAL A 510 29.64 -20.46 -31.68
CA VAL A 510 30.82 -20.72 -30.83
C VAL A 510 31.22 -19.47 -30.03
N GLN A 511 31.14 -18.28 -30.65
CA GLN A 511 31.38 -17.00 -29.96
C GLN A 511 30.31 -16.67 -28.92
N ALA A 512 29.07 -17.11 -29.12
CA ALA A 512 27.97 -16.95 -28.17
C ALA A 512 28.11 -17.82 -26.91
N GLY A 513 29.08 -18.74 -26.87
CA GLY A 513 29.43 -19.52 -25.67
C GLY A 513 28.87 -20.95 -25.63
N ASP A 514 28.20 -21.43 -26.69
CA ASP A 514 27.58 -22.76 -26.73
C ASP A 514 28.22 -23.69 -27.78
N PRO A 515 29.46 -24.19 -27.55
CA PRO A 515 30.16 -25.04 -28.52
C PRO A 515 29.49 -26.42 -28.70
N GLU A 516 28.82 -26.95 -27.68
CA GLU A 516 28.07 -28.21 -27.76
C GLU A 516 26.90 -28.11 -28.76
N ARG A 517 26.15 -27.01 -28.68
CA ARG A 517 25.05 -26.70 -29.61
C ARG A 517 25.58 -26.48 -31.03
N ALA A 518 26.63 -25.69 -31.19
CA ALA A 518 27.26 -25.45 -32.50
C ALA A 518 27.75 -26.76 -33.15
N SER A 519 28.33 -27.66 -32.36
CA SER A 519 28.81 -28.97 -32.82
C SER A 519 27.68 -29.89 -33.26
N ALA A 520 26.57 -29.94 -32.51
CA ALA A 520 25.39 -30.72 -32.86
C ALA A 520 24.76 -30.21 -34.16
N ILE A 521 24.59 -28.90 -34.29
CA ILE A 521 24.06 -28.27 -35.51
C ILE A 521 24.98 -28.58 -36.71
N ALA A 522 26.30 -28.41 -36.58
CA ALA A 522 27.24 -28.73 -37.66
C ALA A 522 27.13 -30.21 -38.10
N LEU A 523 26.93 -31.13 -37.15
CA LEU A 523 26.71 -32.54 -37.44
C LEU A 523 25.37 -32.80 -38.13
N PHE A 524 24.30 -32.08 -37.75
CA PHE A 524 23.00 -32.16 -38.41
C PHE A 524 23.02 -31.62 -39.85
N TYR A 525 23.98 -30.77 -40.22
CA TYR A 525 24.26 -30.45 -41.64
C TYR A 525 25.21 -31.45 -42.32
N LEU A 526 25.57 -32.54 -41.65
CA LEU A 526 26.51 -33.58 -42.11
C LEU A 526 27.97 -33.09 -42.26
N HIS A 527 28.36 -32.02 -41.56
CA HIS A 527 29.73 -31.51 -41.49
C HIS A 527 30.50 -32.13 -40.30
N ILE A 528 30.75 -33.45 -40.36
CA ILE A 528 31.39 -34.19 -39.25
C ILE A 528 32.79 -33.65 -38.89
N LYS A 529 33.57 -33.21 -39.88
CA LYS A 529 34.90 -32.63 -39.65
C LYS A 529 34.82 -31.34 -38.83
N ARG A 530 33.86 -30.47 -39.13
CA ARG A 530 33.69 -29.20 -38.43
C ARG A 530 33.23 -29.42 -37.00
N ALA A 531 32.29 -30.34 -36.78
CA ALA A 531 31.85 -30.73 -35.44
C ALA A 531 33.03 -31.27 -34.60
N LEU A 532 33.89 -32.09 -35.21
CA LEU A 532 35.13 -32.58 -34.57
C LEU A 532 36.10 -31.45 -34.21
N GLU A 533 36.35 -30.52 -35.13
CA GLU A 533 37.23 -29.37 -34.89
C GLU A 533 36.75 -28.52 -33.71
N ILE A 534 35.45 -28.20 -33.65
CA ILE A 534 34.86 -27.39 -32.56
C ILE A 534 35.05 -28.11 -31.22
N LEU A 535 34.65 -29.38 -31.14
CA LEU A 535 34.78 -30.16 -29.90
C LEU A 535 36.25 -30.33 -29.48
N SER A 536 37.17 -30.57 -30.43
CA SER A 536 38.60 -30.70 -30.12
C SER A 536 39.24 -29.40 -29.67
N ASN A 537 38.86 -28.27 -30.27
CA ASN A 537 39.39 -26.96 -29.91
C ASN A 537 38.91 -26.54 -28.51
N CYS A 538 37.62 -26.78 -28.20
CA CYS A 538 37.04 -26.52 -26.89
C CYS A 538 37.54 -27.49 -25.81
N ALA A 539 37.88 -28.73 -26.16
CA ALA A 539 38.50 -29.68 -25.23
C ALA A 539 39.96 -29.30 -24.87
N MET A 540 40.63 -28.49 -25.71
CA MET A 540 42.04 -28.10 -25.56
C MET A 540 42.23 -26.68 -24.98
N SER A 541 41.18 -25.88 -24.82
CA SER A 541 41.26 -24.53 -24.25
C SER A 541 41.50 -24.55 -22.73
N ALA A 542 42.52 -23.83 -22.27
CA ALA A 542 43.09 -23.91 -20.92
C ALA A 542 42.28 -23.23 -19.79
N GLU A 543 41.13 -22.61 -20.09
CA GLU A 543 40.38 -21.77 -19.12
C GLU A 543 39.20 -22.48 -18.45
N GLN A 544 38.86 -23.70 -18.88
CA GLN A 544 37.87 -24.55 -18.21
C GLN A 544 38.51 -25.93 -18.01
N GLU A 545 38.50 -26.46 -16.79
CA GLU A 545 38.92 -27.84 -16.52
C GLU A 545 38.31 -28.77 -17.57
N GLY A 546 39.16 -29.42 -18.36
CA GLY A 546 38.76 -30.12 -19.58
C GLY A 546 37.59 -31.07 -19.31
N LYS A 547 36.40 -30.73 -19.83
CA LYS A 547 35.20 -31.55 -19.65
C LYS A 547 35.47 -32.92 -20.32
N PRO A 548 35.59 -34.03 -19.56
CA PRO A 548 35.92 -35.34 -20.12
C PRO A 548 34.87 -35.82 -21.13
N ASN A 549 33.63 -35.32 -21.00
CA ASN A 549 32.51 -35.58 -21.89
C ASN A 549 32.75 -35.06 -23.33
N LEU A 550 33.36 -33.88 -23.50
CA LEU A 550 33.64 -33.32 -24.83
C LEU A 550 34.72 -34.12 -25.56
N GLN A 551 35.78 -34.52 -24.85
CA GLN A 551 36.84 -35.34 -25.40
C GLN A 551 36.35 -36.75 -25.75
N ALA A 552 35.50 -37.35 -24.92
CA ALA A 552 34.89 -38.65 -25.20
C ALA A 552 34.03 -38.62 -26.47
N VAL A 553 33.23 -37.56 -26.67
CA VAL A 553 32.40 -37.40 -27.87
C VAL A 553 33.25 -37.11 -29.11
N ALA A 554 34.28 -36.27 -29.02
CA ALA A 554 35.21 -36.02 -30.13
C ALA A 554 35.94 -37.30 -30.57
N MET A 555 36.40 -38.10 -29.60
CA MET A 555 37.00 -39.41 -29.86
C MET A 555 36.01 -40.36 -30.53
N ALA A 556 34.77 -40.44 -30.03
CA ALA A 556 33.73 -41.28 -30.61
C ALA A 556 33.35 -40.87 -32.06
N LEU A 557 33.32 -39.57 -32.35
CA LEU A 557 33.08 -39.01 -33.69
C LEU A 557 34.22 -39.35 -34.66
N SER A 558 35.46 -39.32 -34.22
CA SER A 558 36.62 -39.68 -35.06
C SER A 558 36.62 -41.15 -35.48
N GLY A 559 36.03 -42.02 -34.65
CA GLY A 559 35.92 -43.45 -34.87
C GLY A 559 34.60 -43.90 -35.52
N PHE A 560 33.77 -42.95 -36.00
CA PHE A 560 32.46 -43.26 -36.56
C PHE A 560 32.56 -44.03 -37.88
N THR A 561 31.91 -45.19 -37.93
CA THR A 561 31.69 -45.99 -39.14
C THR A 561 30.21 -46.35 -39.28
N GLU A 562 29.70 -46.45 -40.51
CA GLU A 562 28.28 -46.72 -40.76
C GLU A 562 27.87 -48.20 -40.56
N ASP A 563 28.82 -49.08 -40.23
CA ASP A 563 28.57 -50.52 -40.10
C ASP A 563 27.56 -50.84 -38.99
N LYS A 564 26.50 -51.56 -39.36
CA LYS A 564 25.33 -51.87 -38.49
C LYS A 564 25.65 -52.75 -37.28
N ASN A 565 26.79 -53.45 -37.30
CA ASN A 565 27.20 -54.42 -36.27
C ASN A 565 28.27 -53.90 -35.29
N ALA A 566 28.58 -52.60 -35.33
CA ALA A 566 29.73 -52.10 -34.60
C ALA A 566 29.49 -52.04 -33.09
N LEU A 567 30.41 -52.66 -32.33
CA LEU A 567 30.64 -52.44 -30.88
C LEU A 567 30.51 -50.95 -30.49
N TRP A 568 30.91 -50.07 -31.41
CA TRP A 568 30.76 -48.62 -31.35
C TRP A 568 29.33 -48.15 -30.99
N ARG A 569 28.27 -48.67 -31.62
CA ARG A 569 26.88 -48.23 -31.32
C ARG A 569 26.46 -48.60 -29.91
N ARG A 570 26.85 -49.79 -29.43
CA ARG A 570 26.58 -50.24 -28.05
C ARG A 570 27.34 -49.40 -27.03
N THR A 571 28.60 -49.07 -27.32
CA THR A 571 29.41 -48.20 -26.45
C THR A 571 28.85 -46.77 -26.42
N CYS A 572 28.46 -46.21 -27.58
CA CYS A 572 27.83 -44.88 -27.65
C CYS A 572 26.46 -44.84 -26.97
N GLY A 573 25.67 -45.92 -27.06
CA GLY A 573 24.41 -46.06 -26.35
C GLY A 573 24.57 -46.02 -24.82
N THR A 574 25.60 -46.69 -24.27
CA THR A 574 25.91 -46.61 -22.83
C THR A 574 26.45 -45.24 -22.43
N LEU A 575 27.32 -44.65 -23.26
CA LEU A 575 27.89 -43.32 -23.00
C LEU A 575 26.83 -42.22 -23.08
N ARG A 576 25.80 -42.36 -23.91
CA ARG A 576 24.69 -41.38 -24.01
C ARG A 576 24.04 -41.10 -22.66
N TYR A 577 23.80 -42.13 -21.83
CA TYR A 577 23.18 -41.95 -20.50
C TYR A 577 24.13 -41.32 -19.47
N GLN A 578 25.43 -41.24 -19.76
CA GLN A 578 26.43 -40.62 -18.88
C GLN A 578 26.67 -39.14 -19.24
N LEU A 579 26.09 -38.65 -20.33
CA LEU A 579 26.24 -37.26 -20.77
C LEU A 579 25.15 -36.37 -20.19
N GLU A 580 25.58 -35.32 -19.46
CA GLU A 580 24.68 -34.32 -18.89
C GLU A 580 24.14 -33.34 -19.94
N ASN A 581 24.92 -33.02 -20.98
CA ASN A 581 24.51 -32.04 -22.00
C ASN A 581 23.59 -32.67 -23.08
N PRO A 582 22.41 -32.09 -23.35
CA PRO A 582 21.43 -32.63 -24.29
C PRO A 582 21.91 -32.66 -25.74
N TYR A 583 22.67 -31.67 -26.17
CA TYR A 583 23.18 -31.61 -27.55
C TYR A 583 24.20 -32.72 -27.83
N LEU A 584 24.99 -33.10 -26.82
CA LEU A 584 25.92 -34.24 -26.93
C LEU A 584 25.16 -35.57 -26.96
N ARG A 585 24.07 -35.71 -26.19
CA ARG A 585 23.17 -36.87 -26.27
C ARG A 585 22.51 -36.96 -27.64
N ALA A 586 22.07 -35.83 -28.18
CA ALA A 586 21.46 -35.73 -29.51
C ALA A 586 22.45 -36.10 -30.64
N ILE A 587 23.72 -35.73 -30.51
CA ILE A 587 24.80 -36.18 -31.43
C ILE A 587 24.86 -37.71 -31.49
N PHE A 588 24.91 -38.39 -30.33
CA PHE A 588 24.94 -39.85 -30.30
C PHE A 588 23.64 -40.48 -30.78
N ALA A 589 22.49 -39.91 -30.42
CA ALA A 589 21.20 -40.35 -30.93
C ALA A 589 21.13 -40.29 -32.46
N PHE A 590 21.61 -39.19 -33.07
CA PHE A 590 21.60 -38.99 -34.51
C PHE A 590 22.50 -39.96 -35.29
N LEU A 591 23.65 -40.32 -34.71
CA LEU A 591 24.60 -41.25 -35.32
C LEU A 591 24.25 -42.72 -35.08
N ALA A 592 23.59 -43.04 -33.96
CA ALA A 592 23.14 -44.39 -33.63
C ALA A 592 21.79 -44.76 -34.27
N CYS A 593 21.05 -43.75 -34.74
CA CYS A 593 19.76 -43.87 -35.43
C CYS A 593 19.86 -44.73 -36.72
N ASP A 594 18.90 -45.65 -36.87
CA ASP A 594 18.67 -46.39 -38.12
C ASP A 594 17.90 -45.51 -39.12
N GLU A 595 18.05 -45.80 -40.43
CA GLU A 595 17.46 -45.01 -41.53
C GLU A 595 15.98 -44.63 -41.23
N ASP A 596 15.74 -43.32 -41.14
CA ASP A 596 14.44 -42.63 -40.92
C ASP A 596 13.78 -42.69 -39.53
N ASN A 597 14.46 -43.13 -38.46
CA ASN A 597 13.91 -43.12 -37.09
C ASN A 597 14.57 -42.08 -36.15
N PHE A 598 14.11 -40.83 -36.20
CA PHE A 598 14.70 -39.72 -35.43
C PHE A 598 14.05 -39.43 -34.07
N GLU A 599 13.19 -40.32 -33.56
CA GLU A 599 12.43 -40.10 -32.32
C GLU A 599 13.32 -39.76 -31.12
N ASP A 600 14.50 -40.39 -31.02
CA ASP A 600 15.45 -40.18 -29.94
C ASP A 600 16.07 -38.78 -29.91
N VAL A 601 16.13 -38.09 -31.07
CA VAL A 601 16.62 -36.70 -31.18
C VAL A 601 15.45 -35.73 -30.95
N LEU A 602 14.27 -36.07 -31.48
CA LEU A 602 13.07 -35.22 -31.44
C LEU A 602 12.40 -35.17 -30.06
N ASN A 603 12.52 -36.22 -29.26
CA ASN A 603 11.95 -36.34 -27.92
C ASN A 603 12.97 -36.03 -26.80
N GLU A 604 14.15 -35.49 -27.13
CA GLU A 604 15.12 -35.06 -26.12
C GLU A 604 14.59 -33.80 -25.42
N GLU A 605 14.06 -33.95 -24.19
CA GLU A 605 13.29 -32.91 -23.49
C GLU A 605 14.10 -31.66 -23.15
N ASP A 606 15.38 -31.82 -22.78
CA ASP A 606 16.29 -30.73 -22.41
C ASP A 606 16.87 -29.96 -23.61
N MET A 607 16.63 -30.43 -24.84
CA MET A 607 17.06 -29.72 -26.05
C MET A 607 16.07 -28.60 -26.39
N SER A 608 16.60 -27.46 -26.87
CA SER A 608 15.77 -26.31 -27.22
C SER A 608 14.66 -26.71 -28.21
N VAL A 609 13.45 -26.16 -28.01
CA VAL A 609 12.31 -26.42 -28.90
C VAL A 609 12.66 -25.96 -30.33
N GLU A 610 13.38 -24.83 -30.46
CA GLU A 610 13.76 -24.28 -31.76
C GLU A 610 14.65 -25.24 -32.56
N ASP A 611 15.64 -25.88 -31.91
CA ASP A 611 16.55 -26.81 -32.58
C ASP A 611 15.87 -28.16 -32.89
N ARG A 612 14.97 -28.63 -32.02
CA ARG A 612 14.14 -29.82 -32.29
C ARG A 612 13.27 -29.63 -33.52
N ILE A 613 12.59 -28.49 -33.61
CA ILE A 613 11.76 -28.14 -34.77
C ILE A 613 12.62 -27.97 -36.02
N ALA A 614 13.75 -27.27 -35.93
CA ALA A 614 14.64 -27.09 -37.08
C ALA A 614 15.20 -28.43 -37.61
N PHE A 615 15.55 -29.35 -36.70
CA PHE A 615 15.92 -30.71 -37.06
C PHE A 615 14.76 -31.44 -37.77
N ALA A 616 13.54 -31.38 -37.21
CA ALA A 616 12.35 -31.98 -37.80
C ALA A 616 12.05 -31.44 -39.21
N LEU A 617 12.20 -30.12 -39.40
CA LEU A 617 12.01 -29.43 -40.68
C LEU A 617 12.99 -29.90 -41.77
N ASN A 618 14.18 -30.37 -41.40
CA ASN A 618 15.12 -30.92 -42.37
C ASN A 618 14.86 -32.41 -42.66
N TYR A 619 14.60 -33.22 -41.62
CA TYR A 619 14.67 -34.68 -41.73
C TYR A 619 13.33 -35.42 -41.84
N LEU A 620 12.21 -34.83 -41.38
CA LEU A 620 10.92 -35.53 -41.39
C LEU A 620 10.15 -35.34 -42.71
N PRO A 621 9.57 -36.41 -43.27
CA PRO A 621 8.56 -36.32 -44.34
C PRO A 621 7.34 -35.53 -43.89
N ASP A 622 6.59 -34.94 -44.84
CA ASP A 622 5.46 -34.03 -44.57
C ASP A 622 4.41 -34.62 -43.61
N ALA A 623 4.03 -35.89 -43.79
CA ALA A 623 3.04 -36.56 -42.93
C ALA A 623 3.52 -36.74 -41.49
N LYS A 624 4.79 -37.15 -41.29
CA LYS A 624 5.38 -37.31 -39.96
C LYS A 624 5.63 -35.96 -39.30
N LEU A 625 6.02 -34.95 -40.07
CA LEU A 625 6.23 -33.58 -39.60
C LEU A 625 4.92 -32.99 -39.06
N LYS A 626 3.80 -33.11 -39.78
CA LYS A 626 2.50 -32.62 -39.32
C LYS A 626 2.10 -33.26 -37.99
N LEU A 627 2.23 -34.58 -37.88
CA LEU A 627 1.93 -35.31 -36.64
C LEU A 627 2.82 -34.86 -35.48
N TYR A 628 4.13 -34.75 -35.69
CA TYR A 628 5.07 -34.30 -34.67
C TYR A 628 4.77 -32.87 -34.19
N LEU A 629 4.61 -31.91 -35.12
CA LEU A 629 4.35 -30.52 -34.77
C LEU A 629 3.00 -30.35 -34.05
N SER A 630 1.95 -31.04 -34.49
CA SER A 630 0.64 -30.99 -33.81
C SER A 630 0.70 -31.54 -32.38
N LYS A 631 1.41 -32.66 -32.18
CA LYS A 631 1.63 -33.25 -30.85
C LYS A 631 2.41 -32.28 -29.94
N LEU A 632 3.54 -31.76 -30.43
CA LEU A 632 4.39 -30.83 -29.68
C LEU A 632 3.64 -29.54 -29.34
N THR A 633 2.85 -29.01 -30.27
CA THR A 633 2.02 -27.82 -30.05
C THR A 633 1.01 -28.04 -28.94
N ALA A 634 0.31 -29.18 -28.94
CA ALA A 634 -0.66 -29.51 -27.89
C ALA A 634 0.00 -29.69 -26.51
N GLU A 635 1.19 -30.31 -26.47
CA GLU A 635 1.96 -30.48 -25.24
C GLU A 635 2.42 -29.13 -24.65
N LEU A 636 3.02 -28.27 -25.47
CA LEU A 636 3.50 -26.94 -25.04
C LEU A 636 2.35 -26.00 -24.67
N THR A 637 1.24 -26.03 -25.43
CA THR A 637 0.03 -25.25 -25.13
C THR A 637 -0.55 -25.64 -23.78
N LYS A 638 -0.58 -26.94 -23.47
CA LYS A 638 -1.11 -27.44 -22.20
C LYS A 638 -0.19 -27.13 -21.02
N SER A 639 1.13 -27.23 -21.20
CA SER A 639 2.09 -26.86 -20.14
C SER A 639 2.20 -25.36 -19.92
N GLY A 640 1.80 -24.55 -20.91
CA GLY A 640 1.98 -23.10 -20.88
C GLY A 640 3.44 -22.68 -21.11
N ASP A 641 4.21 -23.49 -21.84
CA ASP A 641 5.61 -23.20 -22.16
C ASP A 641 5.72 -22.20 -23.31
N LEU A 642 6.32 -21.04 -23.04
CA LEU A 642 6.38 -19.92 -23.99
C LEU A 642 7.16 -20.23 -25.26
N ASP A 643 8.04 -21.22 -25.27
CA ASP A 643 8.73 -21.67 -26.48
C ASP A 643 7.74 -22.18 -27.55
N GLY A 644 6.53 -22.61 -27.14
CA GLY A 644 5.44 -22.98 -28.02
C GLY A 644 4.95 -21.84 -28.93
N ILE A 645 5.26 -20.57 -28.60
CA ILE A 645 4.91 -19.41 -29.43
C ILE A 645 5.55 -19.47 -30.81
N LEU A 646 6.69 -20.16 -30.94
CA LEU A 646 7.36 -20.39 -32.21
C LEU A 646 6.46 -21.17 -33.18
N LEU A 647 5.68 -22.13 -32.66
CA LEU A 647 4.78 -22.96 -33.44
C LEU A 647 3.46 -22.26 -33.72
N THR A 648 2.80 -21.77 -32.67
CA THR A 648 1.44 -21.22 -32.74
C THR A 648 1.40 -19.79 -33.29
N GLY A 649 2.47 -19.00 -33.10
CA GLY A 649 2.43 -17.56 -33.27
C GLY A 649 1.38 -16.91 -32.38
N MET A 650 0.87 -15.73 -32.74
CA MET A 650 -0.31 -15.16 -32.08
C MET A 650 -1.60 -15.55 -32.82
N SER A 651 -1.79 -16.85 -33.02
CA SER A 651 -3.07 -17.44 -33.41
C SER A 651 -3.98 -17.63 -32.18
N ASN A 652 -5.19 -18.16 -32.36
CA ASN A 652 -6.06 -18.49 -31.22
C ASN A 652 -5.39 -19.48 -30.25
N GLU A 653 -4.70 -20.50 -30.78
CA GLU A 653 -3.92 -21.45 -29.98
C GLU A 653 -2.75 -20.78 -29.26
N GLY A 654 -2.15 -19.74 -29.87
CA GLY A 654 -1.13 -18.91 -29.23
C GLY A 654 -1.67 -18.05 -28.08
N ILE A 655 -2.93 -17.59 -28.18
CA ILE A 655 -3.59 -16.91 -27.07
C ILE A 655 -3.90 -17.93 -25.95
N ASP A 656 -4.33 -19.15 -26.29
CA ASP A 656 -4.56 -20.22 -25.31
C ASP A 656 -3.27 -20.64 -24.59
N LEU A 657 -2.13 -20.68 -25.31
CA LEU A 657 -0.79 -20.88 -24.74
C LEU A 657 -0.46 -19.81 -23.69
N LEU A 658 -0.66 -18.52 -24.03
CA LEU A 658 -0.41 -17.40 -23.12
C LEU A 658 -1.37 -17.40 -21.94
N GLU A 659 -2.63 -17.80 -22.13
CA GLU A 659 -3.59 -17.94 -21.03
C GLU A 659 -3.14 -19.01 -20.04
N ASN A 660 -2.73 -20.18 -20.53
CA ASN A 660 -2.19 -21.23 -19.67
C ASN A 660 -0.91 -20.77 -18.97
N TYR A 661 -0.01 -20.07 -19.65
CA TYR A 661 1.18 -19.48 -19.02
C TYR A 661 0.81 -18.53 -17.88
N VAL A 662 -0.10 -17.57 -18.11
CA VAL A 662 -0.56 -16.62 -17.08
C VAL A 662 -1.26 -17.35 -15.93
N ASN A 663 -2.05 -18.39 -16.21
CA ASN A 663 -2.72 -19.17 -15.16
C ASN A 663 -1.74 -19.93 -14.26
N HIS A 664 -0.59 -20.40 -14.78
CA HIS A 664 0.42 -21.09 -13.99
C HIS A 664 1.39 -20.14 -13.28
N THR A 665 1.77 -19.03 -13.91
CA THR A 665 2.83 -18.13 -13.42
C THR A 665 2.33 -16.83 -12.81
N SER A 666 1.10 -16.42 -13.12
CA SER A 666 0.54 -15.09 -12.85
C SER A 666 1.35 -13.93 -13.47
N ASP A 667 2.22 -14.20 -14.45
CA ASP A 667 3.01 -13.18 -15.15
C ASP A 667 2.21 -12.50 -16.27
N VAL A 668 1.37 -11.56 -15.86
CA VAL A 668 0.58 -10.74 -16.80
C VAL A 668 1.45 -9.75 -17.59
N GLN A 669 2.62 -9.37 -17.05
CA GLN A 669 3.53 -8.43 -17.71
C GLN A 669 4.04 -9.02 -19.03
N THR A 670 4.53 -10.26 -19.02
CA THR A 670 5.05 -10.92 -20.22
C THR A 670 3.94 -11.07 -21.27
N ALA A 671 2.74 -11.52 -20.90
CA ALA A 671 1.61 -11.64 -21.83
C ALA A 671 1.22 -10.29 -22.46
N ALA A 672 1.17 -9.21 -21.67
CA ALA A 672 0.87 -7.86 -22.17
C ALA A 672 1.97 -7.31 -23.11
N ILE A 673 3.25 -7.61 -22.84
CA ILE A 673 4.36 -7.17 -23.69
C ILE A 673 4.36 -7.95 -25.02
N VAL A 674 4.24 -9.27 -24.98
CA VAL A 674 4.27 -10.12 -26.20
C VAL A 674 3.16 -9.73 -27.17
N THR A 675 1.94 -9.56 -26.66
CA THR A 675 0.80 -9.15 -27.47
C THR A 675 1.06 -7.82 -28.19
N VAL A 676 1.66 -6.84 -27.51
CA VAL A 676 2.06 -5.55 -28.10
C VAL A 676 3.20 -5.71 -29.12
N PHE A 677 4.23 -6.48 -28.80
CA PHE A 677 5.41 -6.66 -29.65
C PHE A 677 5.16 -7.54 -30.87
N SER A 678 4.08 -8.32 -30.86
CA SER A 678 3.64 -9.12 -32.00
C SER A 678 3.19 -8.29 -33.21
N MET A 679 2.87 -6.99 -33.03
CA MET A 679 2.44 -6.05 -34.07
C MET A 679 1.17 -6.48 -34.85
N SER A 680 0.36 -7.39 -34.31
CA SER A 680 -0.87 -7.85 -34.94
C SER A 680 -2.09 -7.08 -34.43
N ASN A 681 -2.83 -6.42 -35.32
CA ASN A 681 -4.11 -5.79 -34.97
C ASN A 681 -5.25 -6.81 -34.81
N ALA A 682 -5.11 -8.02 -35.38
CA ALA A 682 -6.17 -9.02 -35.38
C ALA A 682 -6.46 -9.55 -33.96
N ILE A 683 -5.40 -9.76 -33.19
CA ILE A 683 -5.46 -10.29 -31.81
C ILE A 683 -6.00 -9.28 -30.80
N MET A 684 -5.93 -7.98 -31.13
CA MET A 684 -6.43 -6.90 -30.27
C MET A 684 -7.97 -6.88 -30.16
N LYS A 685 -8.65 -7.79 -30.86
CA LYS A 685 -10.10 -8.02 -30.74
C LYS A 685 -10.44 -9.05 -29.66
N ASP A 686 -9.49 -9.89 -29.25
CA ASP A 686 -9.72 -10.87 -28.19
C ASP A 686 -9.84 -10.15 -26.84
N THR A 687 -10.84 -10.54 -26.05
CA THR A 687 -11.13 -9.92 -24.74
C THR A 687 -10.01 -10.20 -23.74
N ARG A 688 -9.43 -11.41 -23.76
CA ARG A 688 -8.35 -11.82 -22.85
C ARG A 688 -7.10 -10.96 -23.01
N VAL A 689 -6.73 -10.68 -24.26
CA VAL A 689 -5.58 -9.83 -24.61
C VAL A 689 -5.76 -8.41 -24.08
N ILE A 690 -6.97 -7.84 -24.22
CA ILE A 690 -7.29 -6.52 -23.69
C ILE A 690 -7.21 -6.52 -22.16
N GLU A 691 -7.76 -7.55 -21.51
CA GLU A 691 -7.71 -7.70 -20.05
C GLU A 691 -6.29 -7.79 -19.52
N TRP A 692 -5.38 -8.54 -20.16
CA TRP A 692 -3.97 -8.61 -19.75
C TRP A 692 -3.28 -7.24 -19.84
N ILE A 693 -3.53 -6.51 -20.93
CA ILE A 693 -2.96 -5.17 -21.12
C ILE A 693 -3.49 -4.20 -20.06
N GLU A 694 -4.80 -4.18 -19.81
CA GLU A 694 -5.40 -3.28 -18.81
C GLU A 694 -5.02 -3.66 -17.38
N ALA A 695 -4.92 -4.95 -17.07
CA ALA A 695 -4.44 -5.44 -15.77
C ALA A 695 -2.99 -5.04 -15.53
N TYR A 696 -2.11 -5.15 -16.53
CA TYR A 696 -0.73 -4.69 -16.42
C TYR A 696 -0.64 -3.17 -16.22
N ARG A 697 -1.46 -2.38 -16.93
CA ARG A 697 -1.53 -0.92 -16.76
C ARG A 697 -2.00 -0.54 -15.35
N ASP A 698 -3.06 -1.15 -14.84
CA ASP A 698 -3.57 -0.92 -13.49
C ASP A 698 -2.53 -1.29 -12.43
N LEU A 699 -1.77 -2.36 -12.65
CA LEU A 699 -0.70 -2.78 -11.76
C LEU A 699 0.47 -1.78 -11.75
N LEU A 700 0.88 -1.24 -12.90
CA LEU A 700 1.87 -0.15 -12.95
C LEU A 700 1.37 1.12 -12.24
N ASP A 701 0.08 1.43 -12.40
CA ASP A 701 -0.55 2.57 -11.74
C ASP A 701 -0.58 2.38 -10.20
N ARG A 702 -0.93 1.18 -9.71
CA ARG A 702 -0.88 0.84 -8.28
C ARG A 702 0.53 0.92 -7.70
N TRP A 703 1.54 0.46 -8.45
CA TRP A 703 2.95 0.58 -8.09
C TRP A 703 3.53 1.98 -8.30
N ARG A 704 2.72 2.93 -8.80
CA ARG A 704 3.10 4.32 -9.05
C ARG A 704 4.20 4.49 -10.12
N PHE A 705 4.34 3.52 -11.02
CA PHE A 705 5.21 3.60 -12.19
C PHE A 705 4.55 4.36 -13.35
N TRP A 706 3.97 5.54 -13.06
CA TRP A 706 3.20 6.34 -14.03
C TRP A 706 3.99 6.64 -15.31
N ASN A 707 5.28 6.96 -15.16
CA ASN A 707 6.17 7.26 -16.28
C ASN A 707 6.42 6.03 -17.15
N LYS A 708 6.63 4.86 -16.54
CA LYS A 708 6.84 3.60 -17.26
C LYS A 708 5.57 3.14 -17.97
N ARG A 709 4.41 3.29 -17.30
CA ARG A 709 3.09 3.05 -17.88
C ARG A 709 2.85 3.95 -19.10
N ALA A 710 3.19 5.24 -19.01
CA ALA A 710 3.08 6.14 -20.15
C ALA A 710 4.02 5.74 -21.31
N GLN A 711 5.24 5.30 -21.01
CA GLN A 711 6.17 4.77 -22.01
C GLN A 711 5.63 3.50 -22.68
N PHE A 712 5.06 2.57 -21.90
CA PHE A 712 4.43 1.36 -22.43
C PHE A 712 3.27 1.68 -23.37
N ASP A 713 2.41 2.65 -23.02
CA ASP A 713 1.33 3.12 -23.89
C ASP A 713 1.88 3.72 -25.21
N ILE A 714 3.01 4.43 -25.17
CA ILE A 714 3.69 4.95 -26.38
C ILE A 714 4.21 3.80 -27.25
N VAL A 715 4.81 2.77 -26.65
CA VAL A 715 5.27 1.57 -27.37
C VAL A 715 4.09 0.89 -28.04
N ARG A 716 3.01 0.61 -27.30
CA ARG A 716 1.76 0.06 -27.83
C ARG A 716 1.24 0.86 -29.02
N GLN A 717 1.18 2.19 -28.89
CA GLN A 717 0.75 3.09 -29.96
C GLN A 717 1.63 3.05 -31.20
N SER A 718 2.94 2.82 -31.04
CA SER A 718 3.90 2.79 -32.14
C SER A 718 3.86 1.47 -32.93
N LEU A 719 3.55 0.37 -32.27
CA LEU A 719 3.49 -0.98 -32.85
C LEU A 719 2.07 -1.35 -33.32
N ILE A 720 1.02 -0.86 -32.65
CA ILE A 720 -0.39 -1.15 -32.93
C ILE A 720 -1.10 0.16 -33.32
N GLN A 721 -1.31 0.37 -34.62
CA GLN A 721 -1.78 1.65 -35.15
C GLN A 721 -3.28 1.93 -34.95
N ASP A 722 -4.08 0.91 -34.59
CA ASP A 722 -5.55 1.01 -34.59
C ASP A 722 -6.12 1.71 -33.34
N HIS A 723 -5.33 1.85 -32.27
CA HIS A 723 -5.76 2.48 -31.02
C HIS A 723 -5.03 3.80 -30.80
N ARG A 724 -5.57 4.92 -31.29
CA ARG A 724 -5.11 6.25 -30.84
C ARG A 724 -5.68 6.53 -29.46
N VAL A 725 -4.82 6.58 -28.44
CA VAL A 725 -5.24 7.03 -27.11
C VAL A 725 -5.79 8.44 -27.24
N ALA A 726 -7.09 8.61 -27.01
CA ALA A 726 -7.70 9.92 -27.04
C ALA A 726 -7.04 10.81 -25.98
N PRO A 727 -6.75 12.10 -26.27
CA PRO A 727 -6.20 12.98 -25.25
C PRO A 727 -7.25 13.15 -24.15
N HIS A 728 -6.93 12.77 -22.92
CA HIS A 728 -7.85 12.87 -21.77
C HIS A 728 -7.91 14.30 -21.19
N VAL A 729 -6.97 15.16 -21.57
CA VAL A 729 -6.88 16.56 -21.13
C VAL A 729 -6.80 17.46 -22.35
N HIS A 730 -7.64 18.49 -22.38
CA HIS A 730 -7.66 19.49 -23.44
C HIS A 730 -7.50 20.89 -22.87
N VAL A 731 -6.66 21.72 -23.51
CA VAL A 731 -6.56 23.14 -23.19
C VAL A 731 -7.70 23.87 -23.87
N SER A 732 -8.55 24.55 -23.10
CA SER A 732 -9.68 25.33 -23.60
C SER A 732 -9.39 26.84 -23.57
N CYS A 733 -10.04 27.58 -24.48
CA CYS A 733 -9.92 29.03 -24.52
C CYS A 733 -10.81 29.65 -23.44
N ASN A 734 -10.23 30.43 -22.53
CA ASN A 734 -10.97 31.15 -21.47
C ASN A 734 -12.07 32.09 -22.01
N PHE A 735 -12.02 32.49 -23.28
CA PHE A 735 -13.03 33.39 -23.85
C PHE A 735 -14.19 32.68 -24.54
N CYS A 736 -13.98 31.52 -25.15
CA CYS A 736 -15.02 30.83 -25.94
C CYS A 736 -15.28 29.38 -25.50
N GLY A 737 -14.54 28.87 -24.50
CA GLY A 737 -14.66 27.52 -23.97
C GLY A 737 -14.21 26.40 -24.92
N LYS A 738 -13.97 26.70 -26.19
CA LYS A 738 -13.56 25.70 -27.20
C LYS A 738 -12.08 25.33 -27.06
N PRO A 739 -11.69 24.08 -27.40
CA PRO A 739 -10.31 23.64 -27.33
C PRO A 739 -9.40 24.50 -28.22
N VAL A 740 -8.22 24.85 -27.68
CA VAL A 740 -7.16 25.57 -28.39
C VAL A 740 -6.28 24.59 -29.17
N SER A 741 -6.11 23.37 -28.67
CA SER A 741 -5.41 22.28 -29.32
C SER A 741 -6.16 21.85 -30.57
N ALA A 742 -5.64 22.20 -31.75
CA ALA A 742 -6.20 21.74 -33.01
C ALA A 742 -5.91 20.25 -33.20
N ASN A 743 -6.80 19.38 -32.74
CA ASN A 743 -6.82 18.01 -33.25
C ASN A 743 -7.23 18.06 -34.73
N VAL A 744 -6.22 18.09 -35.61
CA VAL A 744 -6.12 17.46 -36.94
C VAL A 744 -7.14 17.83 -38.05
N SER A 745 -8.32 18.40 -37.77
CA SER A 745 -9.35 18.63 -38.80
C SER A 745 -9.17 19.91 -39.64
N LEU A 746 -8.35 20.87 -39.18
CA LEU A 746 -8.13 22.14 -39.92
C LEU A 746 -7.01 22.04 -40.98
N LEU A 747 -6.06 21.11 -40.84
CA LEU A 747 -5.01 20.90 -41.85
C LEU A 747 -5.52 20.11 -43.07
N GLY A 748 -6.57 19.31 -42.92
CA GLY A 748 -7.23 18.62 -44.04
C GLY A 748 -7.97 19.57 -44.99
N ARG A 749 -8.54 20.69 -44.48
CA ARG A 749 -9.25 21.67 -45.32
C ARG A 749 -8.33 22.72 -45.98
N ALA A 750 -7.12 22.94 -45.45
CA ALA A 750 -6.19 23.91 -46.01
C ALA A 750 -5.43 23.40 -47.26
N ARG A 751 -5.37 22.07 -47.49
CA ARG A 751 -4.74 21.50 -48.70
C ARG A 751 -5.53 21.73 -49.99
N SER A 752 -6.79 22.15 -49.91
CA SER A 752 -7.63 22.33 -51.12
C SER A 752 -7.57 23.73 -51.75
N LEU A 753 -6.82 24.69 -51.19
CA LEU A 753 -6.86 26.09 -51.67
C LEU A 753 -5.51 26.75 -51.96
N ILE A 754 -4.38 26.03 -51.91
CA ILE A 754 -3.06 26.63 -52.21
C ILE A 754 -2.24 25.71 -53.12
N THR A 755 -2.69 25.57 -54.36
CA THR A 755 -1.80 25.26 -55.50
C THR A 755 -1.45 26.59 -56.18
N SER A 756 -0.45 27.31 -55.63
CA SER A 756 0.26 28.35 -56.37
C SER A 756 1.76 28.01 -56.35
N PRO A 757 2.42 27.84 -57.50
CA PRO A 757 3.78 27.29 -57.58
C PRO A 757 4.90 28.29 -57.26
N PHE A 758 4.60 29.45 -56.67
CA PHE A 758 5.59 30.49 -56.39
C PHE A 758 5.61 30.88 -54.91
N SER A 759 6.29 30.10 -54.07
CA SER A 759 6.92 30.63 -52.86
C SER A 759 7.97 29.66 -52.31
N ARG A 760 9.21 29.79 -52.78
CA ARG A 760 10.39 29.25 -52.09
C ARG A 760 10.83 30.29 -51.05
N GLY A 761 10.40 30.10 -49.80
CA GLY A 761 10.87 30.84 -48.63
C GLY A 761 11.03 29.89 -47.44
N PRO A 762 11.84 30.23 -46.43
CA PRO A 762 12.15 29.34 -45.31
C PRO A 762 10.88 29.00 -44.51
N GLN A 763 10.72 27.72 -44.20
CA GLN A 763 9.59 27.12 -43.48
C GLN A 763 9.50 27.64 -42.03
N ASN A 764 8.99 28.86 -41.83
CA ASN A 764 8.63 29.33 -40.49
C ASN A 764 7.35 28.61 -40.05
N ARG A 765 7.48 27.73 -39.04
CA ARG A 765 6.34 27.09 -38.37
C ARG A 765 5.32 28.18 -37.98
N PRO A 766 4.02 28.05 -38.33
CA PRO A 766 3.02 29.05 -38.00
C PRO A 766 2.87 29.15 -36.47
N LYS A 767 3.33 30.26 -35.88
CA LYS A 767 3.16 30.55 -34.45
C LYS A 767 1.68 30.81 -34.17
N VAL A 768 1.02 29.90 -33.46
CA VAL A 768 -0.38 30.07 -33.04
C VAL A 768 -0.41 31.12 -31.94
N THR A 769 -0.65 32.40 -32.25
CA THR A 769 -0.67 33.49 -31.25
C THR A 769 -2.08 33.83 -30.74
N CYS A 770 -3.11 33.24 -31.35
CA CYS A 770 -4.51 33.49 -31.04
C CYS A 770 -5.33 32.19 -31.09
N CYS A 771 -6.49 32.19 -30.42
CA CYS A 771 -7.41 31.08 -30.43
C CYS A 771 -7.92 30.82 -31.87
N PRO A 772 -7.87 29.58 -32.38
CA PRO A 772 -8.31 29.27 -33.74
C PRO A 772 -9.83 29.49 -33.95
N ASN A 773 -10.61 29.46 -32.88
CA ASN A 773 -12.07 29.57 -32.94
C ASN A 773 -12.57 31.01 -32.80
N CYS A 774 -12.03 31.80 -31.87
CA CYS A 774 -12.51 33.17 -31.59
C CYS A 774 -11.49 34.27 -31.90
N ARG A 775 -10.28 33.91 -32.37
CA ARG A 775 -9.18 34.81 -32.73
C ARG A 775 -8.67 35.75 -31.63
N LYS A 776 -9.14 35.61 -30.39
CA LYS A 776 -8.58 36.31 -29.23
C LYS A 776 -7.17 35.78 -28.90
N ALA A 777 -6.30 36.67 -28.42
CA ALA A 777 -4.91 36.35 -28.13
C ALA A 777 -4.78 35.28 -27.03
N LEU A 778 -3.79 34.39 -27.17
CA LEU A 778 -3.50 33.34 -26.17
C LEU A 778 -2.73 33.91 -24.97
N PRO A 779 -2.70 33.22 -23.82
CA PRO A 779 -1.90 33.63 -22.66
C PRO A 779 -0.42 33.87 -23.02
N ARG A 780 0.20 34.83 -22.33
CA ARG A 780 1.62 35.19 -22.50
C ARG A 780 2.45 34.58 -21.38
N CYS A 781 3.71 34.30 -21.67
CA CYS A 781 4.68 34.02 -20.61
C CYS A 781 4.89 35.28 -19.76
N ALA A 782 4.84 35.14 -18.44
CA ALA A 782 5.03 36.25 -17.50
C ALA A 782 6.41 36.92 -17.60
N ILE A 783 7.41 36.21 -18.11
CA ILE A 783 8.81 36.67 -18.16
C ILE A 783 9.14 37.23 -19.55
N CYS A 784 9.05 36.41 -20.60
CA CYS A 784 9.42 36.83 -21.95
C CYS A 784 8.26 37.45 -22.77
N LEU A 785 7.05 37.52 -22.20
CA LEU A 785 5.86 38.16 -22.78
C LEU A 785 5.39 37.63 -24.15
N THR A 786 5.98 36.55 -24.63
CA THR A 786 5.55 35.90 -25.87
C THR A 786 4.30 35.07 -25.63
N HIS A 787 3.38 35.10 -26.60
CA HIS A 787 2.15 34.32 -26.59
C HIS A 787 2.47 32.82 -26.70
N MET A 788 1.70 31.98 -26.02
CA MET A 788 1.76 30.53 -26.15
C MET A 788 1.67 30.15 -27.63
N GLY A 789 2.73 29.57 -28.18
CA GLY A 789 2.91 29.47 -29.63
C GLY A 789 3.64 28.22 -30.09
N THR A 790 3.48 27.10 -29.39
CA THR A 790 4.09 25.83 -29.80
C THR A 790 3.11 24.69 -29.54
N ALA A 791 2.67 24.02 -30.60
CA ALA A 791 2.01 22.73 -30.47
C ALA A 791 3.06 21.72 -29.99
N SER A 792 2.73 20.95 -28.95
CA SER A 792 3.55 19.82 -28.49
C SER A 792 3.55 18.72 -29.55
N GLY A 793 4.38 18.88 -30.58
CA GLY A 793 4.49 17.97 -31.71
C GLY A 793 3.34 18.08 -32.73
N SER A 794 3.67 18.16 -34.02
CA SER A 794 2.73 17.83 -35.08
C SER A 794 2.61 16.31 -35.10
N GLY A 795 1.52 15.76 -34.57
CA GLY A 795 1.15 14.35 -34.71
C GLY A 795 0.74 14.03 -36.15
N SER A 796 1.71 14.06 -37.06
CA SER A 796 1.60 13.54 -38.41
C SER A 796 3.04 13.39 -38.90
N GLU A 797 3.66 12.25 -38.65
CA GLU A 797 4.01 11.27 -39.69
C GLU A 797 4.31 9.93 -38.98
N THR A 798 3.83 8.87 -39.60
CA THR A 798 4.10 7.47 -39.29
C THR A 798 5.61 7.20 -39.30
N GLY A 799 6.17 6.70 -38.19
CA GLY A 799 7.52 6.13 -38.15
C GLY A 799 8.67 7.11 -38.37
N SER A 800 9.59 7.16 -37.40
CA SER A 800 10.84 7.96 -37.41
C SER A 800 10.70 9.49 -37.21
N GLY A 801 11.09 9.97 -36.03
CA GLY A 801 11.70 11.30 -35.90
C GLY A 801 10.79 12.52 -35.67
N ALA A 802 9.62 12.38 -35.04
CA ALA A 802 8.89 13.56 -34.55
C ALA A 802 9.67 14.25 -33.42
N LYS A 803 10.45 15.30 -33.72
CA LYS A 803 11.12 16.13 -32.71
C LYS A 803 10.07 16.81 -31.85
N LEU A 804 9.82 16.26 -30.66
CA LEU A 804 9.08 16.92 -29.60
C LEU A 804 9.73 18.29 -29.33
N THR A 805 8.89 19.28 -29.03
CA THR A 805 9.40 20.58 -28.57
C THR A 805 10.14 20.37 -27.26
N PRO A 806 11.36 20.92 -27.09
CA PRO A 806 12.09 20.81 -25.84
C PRO A 806 11.23 21.24 -24.65
N PHE A 807 11.34 20.54 -23.52
CA PHE A 807 10.52 20.82 -22.32
C PHE A 807 10.60 22.28 -21.88
N GLN A 808 11.75 22.92 -22.02
CA GLN A 808 11.95 24.33 -21.68
C GLN A 808 10.98 25.28 -22.42
N GLU A 809 10.52 24.89 -23.61
CA GLU A 809 9.58 25.66 -24.43
C GLU A 809 8.11 25.37 -24.09
N TRP A 810 7.83 24.42 -23.21
CA TRP A 810 6.46 24.07 -22.81
C TRP A 810 5.87 25.15 -21.92
N PHE A 811 4.56 25.37 -22.02
CA PHE A 811 3.89 26.36 -21.19
C PHE A 811 3.41 25.74 -19.88
N THR A 812 3.85 26.26 -18.74
CA THR A 812 3.45 25.84 -17.39
C THR A 812 2.74 26.98 -16.67
N TRP A 813 1.82 26.67 -15.76
CA TRP A 813 1.10 27.68 -14.98
C TRP A 813 0.74 27.19 -13.59
N CYS A 814 0.64 28.12 -12.64
CA CYS A 814 0.18 27.82 -11.29
C CYS A 814 -1.35 27.65 -11.28
N GLN A 815 -1.87 26.59 -10.65
CA GLN A 815 -3.32 26.37 -10.57
C GLN A 815 -4.03 27.40 -9.66
N THR A 816 -3.31 28.00 -8.71
CA THR A 816 -3.85 28.99 -7.77
C THR A 816 -3.98 30.38 -8.40
N CYS A 817 -2.87 30.95 -8.88
CA CYS A 817 -2.90 32.31 -9.45
C CYS A 817 -3.15 32.34 -10.97
N ARG A 818 -3.12 31.19 -11.65
CA ARG A 818 -3.29 31.03 -13.11
C ARG A 818 -2.26 31.78 -13.96
N HIS A 819 -1.23 32.35 -13.36
CA HIS A 819 -0.08 32.91 -14.05
C HIS A 819 0.91 31.80 -14.41
N GLY A 820 1.67 32.03 -15.48
CA GLY A 820 2.53 31.01 -16.04
C GLY A 820 3.45 31.53 -17.13
N GLY A 821 4.19 30.62 -17.74
CA GLY A 821 5.16 30.93 -18.77
C GLY A 821 5.83 29.69 -19.33
N HIS A 822 6.87 29.90 -20.14
CA HIS A 822 7.70 28.80 -20.60
C HIS A 822 8.38 28.13 -19.39
N ALA A 823 8.39 26.81 -19.35
CA ALA A 823 8.90 26.03 -18.24
C ALA A 823 10.33 26.46 -17.88
N GLY A 824 11.20 26.65 -18.88
CA GLY A 824 12.58 27.10 -18.66
C GLY A 824 12.66 28.45 -17.94
N HIS A 825 11.89 29.45 -18.39
CA HIS A 825 11.88 30.77 -17.75
C HIS A 825 11.30 30.73 -16.33
N ILE A 826 10.21 29.98 -16.13
CA ILE A 826 9.58 29.87 -14.81
C ILE A 826 10.50 29.16 -13.82
N THR A 827 11.14 28.06 -14.23
CA THR A 827 12.13 27.36 -13.40
C THR A 827 13.30 28.26 -13.04
N GLN A 828 13.87 28.99 -14.01
CA GLN A 828 14.97 29.91 -13.76
C GLN A 828 14.58 31.04 -12.80
N TRP A 829 13.39 31.62 -12.95
CA TRP A 829 12.89 32.67 -12.04
C TRP A 829 12.84 32.20 -10.59
N PHE A 830 12.29 31.00 -10.38
CA PHE A 830 12.10 30.43 -9.04
C PHE A 830 13.40 29.89 -8.40
N GLN A 831 14.52 29.82 -9.13
CA GLN A 831 15.83 29.57 -8.52
C GLN A 831 16.28 30.76 -7.65
N GLU A 832 15.88 31.98 -8.01
CA GLU A 832 16.32 33.22 -7.34
C GLU A 832 15.18 33.92 -6.57
N HIS A 833 13.91 33.57 -6.83
CA HIS A 833 12.73 34.26 -6.29
C HIS A 833 11.72 33.29 -5.68
N ASN A 834 11.03 33.71 -4.63
CA ASN A 834 10.01 32.89 -3.94
C ASN A 834 8.56 33.27 -4.29
N GLU A 835 8.36 34.30 -5.12
CA GLU A 835 7.06 34.86 -5.47
C GLU A 835 6.83 34.86 -6.98
N CYS A 836 5.56 34.95 -7.39
CA CYS A 836 5.15 34.93 -8.79
C CYS A 836 5.81 36.06 -9.60
N PRO A 837 6.30 35.81 -10.83
CA PRO A 837 6.91 36.84 -11.68
C PRO A 837 5.95 37.94 -12.14
N VAL A 838 4.65 37.78 -11.94
CA VAL A 838 3.66 38.79 -12.32
C VAL A 838 3.57 39.88 -11.26
N THR A 839 3.85 41.12 -11.67
CA THR A 839 3.78 42.30 -10.80
C THR A 839 2.43 42.41 -10.08
N GLY A 840 2.47 42.55 -8.76
CA GLY A 840 1.28 42.63 -7.91
C GLY A 840 0.68 41.28 -7.49
N CYS A 841 1.27 40.15 -7.89
CA CYS A 841 0.87 38.82 -7.45
C CYS A 841 1.79 38.30 -6.34
N THR A 842 1.28 38.14 -5.11
CA THR A 842 2.03 37.64 -3.95
C THR A 842 1.97 36.10 -3.80
N CYS A 843 1.62 35.39 -4.87
CA CYS A 843 1.45 33.94 -4.84
C CYS A 843 2.81 33.22 -4.77
N LYS A 844 3.04 32.46 -3.71
CA LYS A 844 4.20 31.56 -3.54
C LYS A 844 4.00 30.27 -4.35
N CYS A 845 4.14 30.37 -5.66
CA CYS A 845 3.72 29.30 -6.58
C CYS A 845 4.45 27.96 -6.30
N VAL A 846 5.74 28.00 -5.97
CA VAL A 846 6.56 26.80 -5.68
C VAL A 846 6.12 26.10 -4.39
N SER A 847 5.79 26.85 -3.34
CA SER A 847 5.34 26.22 -2.08
C SER A 847 3.93 25.63 -2.19
N GLN A 848 3.19 25.96 -3.25
CA GLN A 848 1.89 25.35 -3.54
C GLN A 848 1.99 24.09 -4.40
N ASP A 849 3.18 23.78 -4.94
CA ASP A 849 3.43 22.54 -5.64
C ASP A 849 3.57 21.37 -4.63
N ALA A 850 2.67 20.40 -4.74
CA ALA A 850 2.59 19.25 -3.83
C ALA A 850 3.83 18.33 -3.94
N VAL A 851 4.52 18.35 -5.09
CA VAL A 851 5.73 17.54 -5.33
C VAL A 851 6.95 18.21 -4.70
N ALA A 852 7.10 19.54 -4.85
CA ALA A 852 8.18 20.30 -4.23
C ALA A 852 8.17 20.23 -2.69
N ARG A 853 7.00 20.15 -2.05
CA ARG A 853 6.88 19.96 -0.58
C ARG A 853 7.45 18.63 -0.07
N ARG A 854 7.54 17.60 -0.91
CA ARG A 854 8.09 16.28 -0.51
C ARG A 854 9.60 16.20 -0.70
N LEU A 855 10.15 16.90 -1.68
CA LEU A 855 11.59 16.95 -1.93
C LEU A 855 12.35 17.65 -0.79
N SER A 856 11.78 18.70 -0.20
CA SER A 856 12.38 19.37 0.98
C SER A 856 12.46 18.49 2.23
N GLN A 857 11.85 17.30 2.25
CA GLN A 857 12.02 16.28 3.30
C GLN A 857 12.92 15.11 2.87
N ALA A 858 13.28 15.01 1.59
CA ALA A 858 14.04 13.91 1.00
C ALA A 858 15.47 14.31 0.56
N GLU A 859 15.84 15.59 0.63
CA GLU A 859 17.17 16.10 0.27
C GLU A 859 18.34 15.54 1.11
N ASP A 860 18.08 14.73 2.15
CA ASP A 860 19.13 13.98 2.84
C ASP A 860 19.56 12.69 2.12
N ILE A 861 18.89 12.23 1.05
CA ILE A 861 19.25 10.96 0.40
C ILE A 861 19.15 11.04 -1.14
N ARG A 862 20.32 11.26 -1.75
CA ARG A 862 20.73 11.00 -3.15
C ARG A 862 20.14 11.91 -4.25
N GLY A 863 21.05 12.71 -4.84
CA GLY A 863 20.88 13.30 -6.15
C GLY A 863 21.10 12.25 -7.24
N ASP A 864 20.07 12.01 -8.04
CA ASP A 864 20.09 12.27 -9.48
C ASP A 864 18.74 11.85 -10.09
N GLU A 865 18.25 12.68 -11.01
CA GLU A 865 17.15 12.43 -11.96
C GLU A 865 15.76 12.10 -11.39
N VAL A 866 15.00 13.14 -11.02
CA VAL A 866 13.52 13.07 -11.05
C VAL A 866 12.98 14.28 -11.80
N ALA A 867 12.68 14.07 -13.08
CA ALA A 867 11.93 15.03 -13.88
C ALA A 867 10.47 15.11 -13.42
N ILE A 868 10.01 16.36 -13.34
CA ILE A 868 8.78 16.87 -12.74
C ILE A 868 7.53 16.51 -13.57
N LEU A 869 6.44 16.13 -12.89
CA LEU A 869 5.07 16.45 -13.27
C LEU A 869 4.27 16.87 -12.04
#